data_AF-A0A1L4D0S4-F1
#
_entry.id   AF-A0A1L4D0S4-F1
#
_cell.length_a   1.000
_cell.length_b   1.000
_cell.length_c   1.000
_cell.angle_alpha   90.00
_cell.angle_beta   90.00
_cell.angle_gamma   90.00
#
_symmetry.space_group_name_H-M   'P 1'
#
loop_
_entity.id
_entity.type
_entity.pdbx_description
1 polymer ?
#
loop_
_entity_poly.entity_id
_entity_poly.type
_entity_poly.pdbx_seq_one_letter_code
_entity_poly.pdbx_strand_id
1 'polypeptide(L)'
;MLKQNYKNLFNDIAKMFLIAFMTIIHNFCFSNDGEYIKYKVEKYDILENILYYHELVPIYGKNGSLEKFLKLNPTKHLGKGNLIYPGEIITLPKSLKKSNNYERKNYEFSSSFINYQNKELNEDLVYIIYKVQKNDMISMLLQAFKSSPIYGKYGKLSKTLDLNPKKRKTHGDLIYPNEFIILPIKINVLLSLSDSQKNNIKIIKRGTNINEINNIDNQITFDELQKKSELDLTKKKEEIEIERFSREKEENDKKLKLSMIQKFSAHLEKGNVVLKWDGYESKNKFSYEIKRSLESKNKYFSIAKNLTKNSYIDQNVMPNTKYYYTLVIHEFPNKVTRSEEISITSGFNTIKLSAKLVKNYALLEWSTFKDPKNKGGLKFTVMRSDSCGKDYTKIAENISITKFKDQEIQKGSVYCYQIIAFNSSGESELSNEAFINTPLLNTNLKIKFEDNILTLFWDKSKGNIPIKYEIFRSLANKENFESLDKNINENEYIDFSAQKGFKYFYKLRTHYESSGFTDSNIVSIIMNPEKPHSIFAKLTFNNEVIIEWKKSINESDTTYEIMTSFENDKNFKKAGETYRKNSFVDTNAKPGMKIYYYVTAINNAGKKSDSEVVSIITAPNAPKNLRGVLDKNQIILNWDDVPSNTDIKYEVRRSQISCGEYETIESEITTSEYADLNINPEEKYYYVVIAKTKGGKSHNSNEISIQSHLGEHLPSSLRTTLGVRYLTLKETNLQRNSTYALNSVASPSILVDHIHNWQDNFITFIGGGVLYLDMMQSPIYIMPNRQFYLFEGHFGAEYQTPMNIYLRAEMSLDQEIVYQSVGYNTMQDQSVYISDLKFLVGYTFFTEKNLKAQAEGAFILSSPLSYQINNFGLGYEGAIKVSQQNSAFDIGGRLYYSNRNIIAPNVKSNIIEYGIMGQISIELGNQ
;
A
#
# COMPACT_ATOMS: atom_id res chain seq x y z
N MET A 1 -4.21 80.67 -51.14
CA MET A 1 -3.50 80.31 -49.89
C MET A 1 -4.40 79.67 -48.81
N LEU A 2 -5.49 78.96 -49.18
CA LEU A 2 -6.40 78.30 -48.22
C LEU A 2 -6.40 76.76 -48.29
N LYS A 3 -5.58 76.15 -49.17
CA LYS A 3 -5.51 74.69 -49.36
C LYS A 3 -4.31 73.99 -48.70
N GLN A 4 -3.37 74.74 -48.09
CA GLN A 4 -2.11 74.21 -47.57
C GLN A 4 -2.06 74.10 -46.03
N ASN A 5 -2.96 74.78 -45.32
CA ASN A 5 -2.97 74.80 -43.84
C ASN A 5 -3.79 73.67 -43.18
N TYR A 6 -4.68 72.98 -43.90
CA TYR A 6 -5.47 71.87 -43.34
C TYR A 6 -4.70 70.53 -43.27
N LYS A 7 -3.64 70.37 -44.06
CA LYS A 7 -2.86 69.11 -44.13
C LYS A 7 -1.84 68.97 -43.00
N ASN A 8 -1.39 70.08 -42.41
CA ASN A 8 -0.42 70.09 -41.31
C ASN A 8 -1.08 69.83 -39.95
N LEU A 9 -2.29 70.34 -39.73
CA LEU A 9 -3.02 70.15 -38.47
C LEU A 9 -3.33 68.67 -38.17
N PHE A 10 -3.58 67.86 -39.21
CA PHE A 10 -3.88 66.43 -39.08
C PHE A 10 -2.63 65.57 -38.77
N ASN A 11 -1.45 66.02 -39.21
CA ASN A 11 -0.19 65.28 -39.08
C ASN A 11 0.47 65.49 -37.70
N ASP A 12 0.19 66.63 -37.07
CA ASP A 12 0.71 66.96 -35.72
C ASP A 12 -0.10 66.28 -34.61
N ILE A 13 -1.39 66.02 -34.84
CA ILE A 13 -2.25 65.26 -33.92
C ILE A 13 -1.85 63.77 -33.89
N ALA A 14 -1.44 63.20 -35.01
CA ALA A 14 -0.98 61.81 -35.11
C ALA A 14 0.35 61.55 -34.37
N LYS A 15 1.24 62.55 -34.24
CA LYS A 15 2.53 62.43 -33.54
C LYS A 15 2.41 62.50 -32.02
N MET A 16 1.42 63.22 -31.49
CA MET A 16 1.16 63.25 -30.04
C MET A 16 0.65 61.92 -29.50
N PHE A 17 -0.03 61.12 -30.32
CA PHE A 17 -0.56 59.80 -29.95
C PHE A 17 0.54 58.72 -29.74
N LEU A 18 1.72 58.87 -30.34
CA LEU A 18 2.78 57.84 -30.31
C LEU A 18 3.69 57.91 -29.07
N ILE A 19 3.77 59.08 -28.41
CA ILE A 19 4.73 59.36 -27.34
C ILE A 19 4.18 58.96 -25.95
N ALA A 20 2.86 58.87 -25.80
CA ALA A 20 2.21 58.47 -24.55
C ALA A 20 2.30 56.95 -24.26
N PHE A 21 2.68 56.12 -25.23
CA PHE A 21 2.59 54.65 -25.14
C PHE A 21 3.86 53.96 -24.60
N MET A 22 4.98 54.68 -24.41
CA MET A 22 6.30 54.08 -24.13
C MET A 22 6.82 54.23 -22.69
N THR A 23 6.02 54.74 -21.74
CA THR A 23 6.51 55.13 -20.40
C THR A 23 5.84 54.40 -19.23
N ILE A 24 5.37 53.16 -19.40
CA ILE A 24 4.88 52.32 -18.28
C ILE A 24 5.42 50.89 -18.36
N ILE A 25 6.74 50.71 -18.40
CA ILE A 25 7.39 49.47 -17.90
C ILE A 25 8.78 49.86 -17.39
N HIS A 26 8.93 50.11 -16.09
CA HIS A 26 10.12 49.76 -15.30
C HIS A 26 9.96 50.17 -13.82
N ASN A 27 10.02 49.17 -12.94
CA ASN A 27 10.84 49.11 -11.71
C ASN A 27 10.13 48.31 -10.60
N PHE A 28 10.66 47.11 -10.31
CA PHE A 28 10.99 46.73 -8.93
C PHE A 28 12.16 45.72 -8.97
N CYS A 29 13.25 46.14 -8.34
CA CYS A 29 14.42 45.36 -7.93
C CYS A 29 14.29 45.18 -6.40
N PHE A 30 14.85 44.22 -5.65
CA PHE A 30 16.18 43.60 -5.66
C PHE A 30 16.23 42.41 -4.66
N SER A 31 17.18 41.50 -4.93
CA SER A 31 18.20 40.94 -4.01
C SER A 31 18.15 39.48 -3.53
N ASN A 32 19.20 38.79 -4.02
CA ASN A 32 20.17 37.91 -3.37
C ASN A 32 19.86 36.44 -3.09
N ASP A 33 20.25 35.64 -4.08
CA ASP A 33 20.68 34.25 -4.00
C ASP A 33 21.77 34.02 -2.93
N GLY A 34 21.51 33.09 -2.02
CA GLY A 34 22.54 32.39 -1.26
C GLY A 34 22.85 31.07 -1.99
N GLU A 35 24.12 30.85 -2.37
CA GLU A 35 24.53 29.67 -3.14
C GLU A 35 24.37 28.35 -2.37
N TYR A 36 23.65 27.39 -2.98
CA TYR A 36 23.47 26.01 -2.51
C TYR A 36 24.24 25.03 -3.41
N ILE A 37 24.67 23.88 -2.87
CA ILE A 37 25.28 22.77 -3.62
C ILE A 37 24.28 21.60 -3.73
N LYS A 38 24.21 20.94 -4.89
CA LYS A 38 23.42 19.72 -5.11
C LYS A 38 24.34 18.50 -5.08
N TYR A 39 24.03 17.52 -4.23
CA TYR A 39 24.79 16.29 -4.04
C TYR A 39 23.94 15.08 -4.41
N LYS A 40 24.48 14.15 -5.21
CA LYS A 40 23.81 12.91 -5.60
C LYS A 40 24.32 11.78 -4.70
N VAL A 41 23.40 11.16 -3.96
CA VAL A 41 23.71 10.11 -2.97
C VAL A 41 24.21 8.86 -3.70
N GLU A 42 25.41 8.39 -3.37
CA GLU A 42 26.00 7.17 -3.91
C GLU A 42 25.69 5.95 -3.03
N LYS A 43 26.03 4.76 -3.55
CA LYS A 43 25.83 3.50 -2.83
C LYS A 43 26.75 3.50 -1.60
N TYR A 44 26.18 3.33 -0.40
CA TYR A 44 26.82 3.36 0.93
C TYR A 44 27.03 4.73 1.58
N ASP A 45 26.53 5.81 0.97
CA ASP A 45 26.51 7.11 1.64
C ASP A 45 25.53 7.11 2.82
N ILE A 46 25.96 7.72 3.93
CA ILE A 46 25.10 8.03 5.08
C ILE A 46 25.12 9.54 5.33
N LEU A 47 23.97 10.09 5.75
CA LEU A 47 23.74 11.53 5.85
C LEU A 47 24.77 12.23 6.75
N GLU A 48 25.21 11.56 7.81
CA GLU A 48 26.22 12.06 8.74
C GLU A 48 27.59 12.26 8.06
N ASN A 49 27.99 11.34 7.18
CA ASN A 49 29.23 11.45 6.42
C ASN A 49 29.16 12.54 5.35
N ILE A 50 27.99 12.73 4.71
CA ILE A 50 27.79 13.80 3.71
C ILE A 50 27.87 15.17 4.40
N LEU A 51 27.18 15.34 5.53
CA LEU A 51 27.20 16.60 6.29
C LEU A 51 28.61 16.89 6.83
N TYR A 52 29.31 15.86 7.31
CA TYR A 52 30.70 15.96 7.75
C TYR A 52 31.65 16.33 6.61
N TYR A 53 31.53 15.69 5.43
CA TYR A 53 32.35 15.96 4.25
C TYR A 53 32.19 17.40 3.73
N HIS A 54 31.01 18.00 3.94
CA HIS A 54 30.71 19.38 3.59
C HIS A 54 30.87 20.37 4.76
N GLU A 55 31.54 19.98 5.85
CA GLU A 55 31.84 20.81 7.02
C GLU A 55 30.58 21.42 7.70
N LEU A 56 29.45 20.69 7.70
CA LEU A 56 28.19 21.09 8.33
C LEU A 56 28.00 20.36 9.67
N VAL A 57 27.86 21.11 10.77
CA VAL A 57 27.73 20.54 12.13
C VAL A 57 26.28 20.19 12.48
N PRO A 58 25.97 18.96 12.93
CA PRO A 58 24.63 18.60 13.40
C PRO A 58 24.45 19.02 14.87
N ILE A 59 23.71 20.11 15.13
CA ILE A 59 23.23 20.45 16.48
C ILE A 59 21.75 20.05 16.56
N TYR A 60 21.40 19.13 17.47
CA TYR A 60 20.01 18.67 17.66
C TYR A 60 19.30 19.45 18.78
N GLY A 61 18.20 20.11 18.40
CA GLY A 61 17.34 20.96 19.23
C GLY A 61 16.32 21.69 18.35
N LYS A 62 15.34 22.39 18.94
CA LYS A 62 14.21 23.03 18.22
C LYS A 62 14.61 24.06 17.14
N ASN A 63 15.91 24.40 17.04
CA ASN A 63 16.51 25.29 16.03
C ASN A 63 17.70 24.64 15.27
N GLY A 64 17.78 23.30 15.25
CA GLY A 64 18.89 22.52 14.70
C GLY A 64 18.84 22.26 13.18
N SER A 65 19.98 21.82 12.61
CA SER A 65 20.19 21.69 11.15
C SER A 65 19.25 20.69 10.46
N LEU A 66 18.70 19.70 11.17
CA LEU A 66 17.78 18.71 10.59
C LEU A 66 16.45 19.33 10.12
N GLU A 67 15.89 20.29 10.88
CA GLU A 67 14.65 20.95 10.49
C GLU A 67 14.88 21.90 9.29
N LYS A 68 16.02 22.58 9.25
CA LYS A 68 16.44 23.38 8.08
C LYS A 68 16.74 22.50 6.85
N PHE A 69 17.37 21.34 7.03
CA PHE A 69 17.65 20.36 5.96
C PHE A 69 16.37 19.81 5.33
N LEU A 70 15.36 19.49 6.14
CA LEU A 70 14.04 19.02 5.66
C LEU A 70 13.25 20.14 4.95
N LYS A 71 13.36 21.41 5.40
CA LYS A 71 12.79 22.57 4.68
C LYS A 71 13.47 22.82 3.33
N LEU A 72 14.78 22.60 3.23
CA LEU A 72 15.57 22.76 2.00
C LEU A 72 15.36 21.63 0.98
N ASN A 73 14.87 20.45 1.41
CA ASN A 73 14.69 19.26 0.57
C ASN A 73 13.28 18.66 0.69
N PRO A 74 12.23 19.40 0.32
CA PRO A 74 10.84 19.00 0.55
C PRO A 74 10.38 17.81 -0.32
N THR A 75 11.11 17.50 -1.40
CA THR A 75 10.84 16.40 -2.33
C THR A 75 11.44 15.06 -1.90
N LYS A 76 12.11 15.01 -0.76
CA LYS A 76 12.59 13.76 -0.18
C LYS A 76 11.40 12.82 0.05
N HIS A 77 11.54 11.55 -0.32
CA HIS A 77 10.51 10.54 -0.03
C HIS A 77 10.16 10.58 1.47
N LEU A 78 8.90 10.81 1.79
CA LEU A 78 8.34 10.80 3.16
C LEU A 78 8.34 9.35 3.71
N GLY A 79 9.53 8.81 3.93
CA GLY A 79 9.79 7.52 4.55
C GLY A 79 10.39 7.71 5.94
N LYS A 80 9.79 7.05 6.93
CA LYS A 80 10.20 6.87 8.34
C LYS A 80 11.69 7.17 8.65
N GLY A 81 12.02 8.42 8.97
CA GLY A 81 13.31 8.83 9.58
C GLY A 81 14.34 9.50 8.64
N ASN A 82 15.58 9.65 9.13
CA ASN A 82 16.67 10.41 8.48
C ASN A 82 17.36 9.69 7.29
N LEU A 83 16.75 8.64 6.72
CA LEU A 83 17.36 7.79 5.68
C LEU A 83 17.54 8.55 4.35
N ILE A 84 18.65 8.31 3.65
CA ILE A 84 18.91 8.78 2.26
C ILE A 84 19.11 7.56 1.37
N TYR A 85 18.64 7.61 0.12
CA TYR A 85 18.68 6.47 -0.79
C TYR A 85 19.67 6.71 -1.95
N PRO A 86 20.44 5.69 -2.38
CA PRO A 86 21.33 5.81 -3.53
C PRO A 86 20.57 6.28 -4.79
N GLY A 87 21.05 7.36 -5.41
CA GLY A 87 20.44 8.02 -6.57
C GLY A 87 19.62 9.27 -6.24
N GLU A 88 19.27 9.52 -4.96
CA GLU A 88 18.60 10.75 -4.55
C GLU A 88 19.51 11.98 -4.71
N ILE A 89 18.93 13.12 -5.11
CA ILE A 89 19.64 14.40 -5.22
C ILE A 89 19.20 15.29 -4.05
N ILE A 90 20.15 15.68 -3.19
CA ILE A 90 19.92 16.50 -2.00
C ILE A 90 20.67 17.84 -2.11
N THR A 91 20.07 18.90 -1.57
CA THR A 91 20.52 20.29 -1.62
C THR A 91 21.08 20.71 -0.26
N LEU A 92 22.31 21.25 -0.23
CA LEU A 92 23.05 21.64 0.98
C LEU A 92 23.53 23.10 0.87
N PRO A 93 23.66 23.85 1.98
CA PRO A 93 24.23 25.20 1.99
C PRO A 93 25.77 25.19 1.93
N LYS A 94 26.39 26.18 1.26
CA LYS A 94 27.85 26.30 1.12
C LYS A 94 28.47 26.94 2.39
N SER A 95 29.36 26.22 3.06
CA SER A 95 30.06 26.66 4.29
C SER A 95 31.26 27.56 3.98
N LEU A 96 31.43 28.66 4.75
CA LEU A 96 32.63 29.51 4.78
C LEU A 96 33.39 29.27 6.10
N LYS A 97 34.31 28.29 6.12
CA LYS A 97 35.68 28.34 6.70
C LYS A 97 36.23 26.95 7.07
N LYS A 98 37.44 26.69 6.56
CA LYS A 98 38.36 25.56 6.86
C LYS A 98 38.77 25.47 8.33
N SER A 99 38.88 24.24 8.85
CA SER A 99 40.12 23.77 9.53
C SER A 99 40.20 22.24 9.69
N ASN A 100 41.15 21.65 8.95
CA ASN A 100 42.03 20.48 9.18
C ASN A 100 41.57 19.17 9.88
N ASN A 101 41.78 18.10 9.08
CA ASN A 101 42.43 16.81 9.34
C ASN A 101 41.83 15.82 10.36
N TYR A 102 41.25 14.72 9.86
CA TYR A 102 41.53 13.36 10.34
C TYR A 102 41.41 12.34 9.19
N GLU A 103 42.42 11.48 9.07
CA GLU A 103 42.68 10.57 7.94
C GLU A 103 41.73 9.35 7.87
N ARG A 104 41.43 8.94 6.63
CA ARG A 104 40.79 7.68 6.24
C ARG A 104 41.64 6.47 6.65
N LYS A 105 41.00 5.41 7.17
CA LYS A 105 41.49 4.02 6.99
C LYS A 105 40.36 3.12 6.49
N ASN A 106 40.53 2.66 5.25
CA ASN A 106 39.70 1.66 4.58
C ASN A 106 40.01 0.27 5.16
N TYR A 107 38.98 -0.58 5.32
CA TYR A 107 39.16 -2.03 5.35
C TYR A 107 38.03 -2.70 4.56
N GLU A 108 38.41 -3.37 3.47
CA GLU A 108 37.56 -4.30 2.72
C GLU A 108 37.39 -5.61 3.52
N PHE A 109 36.19 -6.20 3.49
CA PHE A 109 35.93 -7.54 4.00
C PHE A 109 35.43 -8.44 2.88
N SER A 110 36.15 -9.55 2.67
CA SER A 110 35.75 -10.67 1.84
C SER A 110 35.02 -11.75 2.65
N SER A 111 34.27 -12.57 1.93
CA SER A 111 33.20 -13.49 2.31
C SER A 111 33.60 -14.74 3.11
N SER A 112 32.71 -15.21 4.00
CA SER A 112 32.00 -16.52 3.91
C SER A 112 31.43 -17.01 5.27
N PHE A 113 30.36 -17.81 5.19
CA PHE A 113 29.47 -18.28 6.26
C PHE A 113 30.02 -19.49 7.05
N ILE A 114 29.77 -19.55 8.38
CA ILE A 114 29.51 -20.80 9.14
C ILE A 114 28.51 -20.54 10.30
N ASN A 115 27.63 -21.52 10.53
CA ASN A 115 26.48 -21.63 11.45
C ASN A 115 26.85 -22.21 12.83
N TYR A 116 26.23 -21.80 13.96
CA TYR A 116 26.23 -22.58 15.23
C TYR A 116 25.07 -22.22 16.19
N GLN A 117 24.39 -23.26 16.71
CA GLN A 117 23.45 -23.25 17.85
C GLN A 117 24.15 -23.63 19.17
N ASN A 118 23.65 -23.09 20.29
CA ASN A 118 23.78 -23.48 21.72
C ASN A 118 25.18 -23.58 22.39
N LYS A 119 25.55 -22.58 23.21
CA LYS A 119 25.81 -22.68 24.68
C LYS A 119 26.41 -21.37 25.29
N GLU A 120 26.06 -21.17 26.57
CA GLU A 120 26.66 -20.37 27.67
C GLU A 120 27.18 -18.94 27.43
N LEU A 121 26.65 -17.99 28.23
CA LEU A 121 27.14 -16.62 28.38
C LEU A 121 28.35 -16.61 29.33
N ASN A 122 29.45 -16.01 28.86
CA ASN A 122 30.73 -15.81 29.55
C ASN A 122 30.60 -15.37 31.01
N GLU A 123 31.52 -15.85 31.85
CA GLU A 123 31.56 -15.66 33.31
C GLU A 123 31.90 -14.22 33.79
N ASP A 124 32.18 -13.27 32.88
CA ASP A 124 32.73 -11.93 33.20
C ASP A 124 31.76 -10.73 33.03
N LEU A 125 30.46 -10.94 32.80
CA LEU A 125 29.49 -9.87 32.48
C LEU A 125 28.41 -9.66 33.55
N VAL A 126 28.17 -8.40 33.92
CA VAL A 126 27.11 -7.93 34.83
C VAL A 126 26.08 -7.12 34.04
N TYR A 127 24.79 -7.26 34.35
CA TYR A 127 23.72 -6.52 33.66
C TYR A 127 23.33 -5.26 34.43
N ILE A 128 23.20 -4.15 33.71
CA ILE A 128 22.71 -2.89 34.25
C ILE A 128 21.38 -2.47 33.64
N ILE A 129 20.60 -1.72 34.39
CA ILE A 129 19.49 -0.91 33.87
C ILE A 129 19.96 0.54 33.80
N TYR A 130 19.90 1.13 32.63
CA TYR A 130 20.24 2.52 32.38
C TYR A 130 18.98 3.32 32.07
N LYS A 131 18.80 4.46 32.74
CA LYS A 131 17.73 5.42 32.41
C LYS A 131 18.21 6.40 31.35
N VAL A 132 17.65 6.28 30.14
CA VAL A 132 18.03 7.07 28.96
C VAL A 132 17.82 8.56 29.21
N GLN A 133 18.86 9.36 29.00
CA GLN A 133 18.82 10.81 29.11
C GLN A 133 18.45 11.45 27.77
N LYS A 134 18.15 12.75 27.80
CA LYS A 134 17.88 13.53 26.59
C LYS A 134 19.17 13.62 25.75
N ASN A 135 19.09 13.17 24.48
CA ASN A 135 20.18 13.10 23.48
C ASN A 135 21.05 11.84 23.51
N ASP A 136 20.74 10.83 24.32
CA ASP A 136 21.45 9.55 24.25
C ASP A 136 21.08 8.77 22.97
N MET A 137 22.08 8.12 22.36
CA MET A 137 21.89 7.15 21.28
C MET A 137 22.43 5.78 21.70
N ILE A 138 21.75 4.69 21.29
CA ILE A 138 22.12 3.34 21.75
C ILE A 138 23.53 2.93 21.33
N SER A 139 23.99 3.38 20.16
CA SER A 139 25.36 3.20 19.67
C SER A 139 26.40 3.92 20.55
N MET A 140 26.09 5.15 21.00
CA MET A 140 26.94 5.92 21.92
C MET A 140 27.01 5.29 23.30
N LEU A 141 25.88 4.78 23.82
CA LEU A 141 25.84 4.10 25.12
C LEU A 141 26.64 2.79 25.11
N LEU A 142 26.51 1.98 24.06
CA LEU A 142 27.31 0.76 23.89
C LEU A 142 28.81 1.09 23.85
N GLN A 143 29.20 2.14 23.11
CA GLN A 143 30.59 2.59 23.04
C GLN A 143 31.11 3.14 24.39
N ALA A 144 30.31 3.96 25.09
CA ALA A 144 30.68 4.58 26.36
C ALA A 144 30.90 3.57 27.49
N PHE A 145 30.05 2.53 27.57
CA PHE A 145 30.18 1.48 28.57
C PHE A 145 31.14 0.35 28.17
N LYS A 146 31.90 0.54 27.07
CA LYS A 146 32.75 -0.49 26.45
C LYS A 146 32.03 -1.85 26.35
N SER A 147 30.72 -1.78 26.15
CA SER A 147 29.82 -2.91 25.96
C SER A 147 29.69 -3.11 24.46
N SER A 148 30.07 -4.27 23.94
CA SER A 148 30.29 -4.38 22.49
C SER A 148 28.98 -4.29 21.66
N PRO A 149 28.91 -3.43 20.62
CA PRO A 149 28.10 -3.67 19.43
C PRO A 149 28.90 -4.63 18.55
N ILE A 150 28.55 -5.91 18.51
CA ILE A 150 29.45 -6.84 17.82
C ILE A 150 29.13 -6.85 16.32
N TYR A 151 29.89 -6.09 15.54
CA TYR A 151 30.24 -6.48 14.18
C TYR A 151 31.61 -7.17 14.28
N GLY A 152 31.57 -8.50 14.29
CA GLY A 152 32.72 -9.38 14.57
C GLY A 152 32.26 -10.71 15.19
N LYS A 153 33.19 -11.63 15.50
CA LYS A 153 32.91 -13.05 15.79
C LYS A 153 31.97 -13.36 17.00
N TYR A 154 31.57 -12.40 17.85
CA TYR A 154 30.94 -12.73 19.15
C TYR A 154 29.59 -12.07 19.54
N GLY A 155 28.84 -11.41 18.64
CA GLY A 155 27.47 -10.93 18.93
C GLY A 155 26.85 -10.08 17.82
N LYS A 156 25.64 -9.54 18.04
CA LYS A 156 24.87 -8.72 17.08
C LYS A 156 23.97 -7.74 17.86
N LEU A 157 23.67 -6.57 17.28
CA LEU A 157 22.66 -5.60 17.80
C LEU A 157 21.31 -6.27 18.13
N SER A 158 20.93 -7.30 17.38
CA SER A 158 19.71 -8.08 17.60
C SER A 158 19.64 -8.71 18.99
N LYS A 159 20.77 -9.19 19.55
CA LYS A 159 20.81 -9.77 20.91
C LYS A 159 20.53 -8.73 22.00
N THR A 160 20.96 -7.49 21.80
CA THR A 160 20.69 -6.38 22.74
C THR A 160 19.22 -5.95 22.68
N LEU A 161 18.58 -6.06 21.51
CA LEU A 161 17.15 -5.82 21.35
C LEU A 161 16.30 -6.96 21.96
N ASP A 162 16.73 -8.22 21.82
CA ASP A 162 16.08 -9.39 22.45
C ASP A 162 16.09 -9.31 24.00
N LEU A 163 17.15 -8.74 24.59
CA LEU A 163 17.26 -8.48 26.04
C LEU A 163 16.34 -7.36 26.55
N ASN A 164 15.75 -6.56 25.65
CA ASN A 164 14.91 -5.41 25.97
C ASN A 164 13.50 -5.53 25.37
N PRO A 165 12.73 -6.60 25.68
CA PRO A 165 11.45 -6.89 25.02
C PRO A 165 10.33 -5.89 25.34
N LYS A 166 10.50 -5.10 26.42
CA LYS A 166 9.57 -4.02 26.84
C LYS A 166 9.90 -2.66 26.21
N LYS A 167 11.00 -2.57 25.46
CA LYS A 167 11.36 -1.38 24.66
C LYS A 167 10.28 -1.13 23.61
N ARG A 168 9.96 0.14 23.35
CA ARG A 168 9.01 0.48 22.27
C ARG A 168 9.54 -0.02 20.93
N LYS A 169 8.72 -0.75 20.16
CA LYS A 169 9.09 -1.21 18.80
C LYS A 169 9.29 -0.01 17.88
N THR A 170 10.53 0.27 17.50
CA THR A 170 10.93 1.33 16.57
C THR A 170 11.65 0.75 15.34
N HIS A 171 11.70 1.49 14.23
CA HIS A 171 12.56 1.10 13.09
C HIS A 171 13.98 1.62 13.34
N GLY A 172 14.92 0.72 13.66
CA GLY A 172 16.34 1.01 13.86
C GLY A 172 16.77 1.25 15.33
N ASP A 173 17.86 1.98 15.51
CA ASP A 173 18.60 2.18 16.78
C ASP A 173 18.03 3.25 17.73
N LEU A 174 16.80 3.72 17.48
CA LEU A 174 16.16 4.81 18.23
C LEU A 174 15.82 4.40 19.68
N ILE A 175 16.19 5.24 20.65
CA ILE A 175 15.83 5.19 22.08
C ILE A 175 15.20 6.53 22.51
N TYR A 176 14.21 6.51 23.40
CA TYR A 176 13.53 7.74 23.85
C TYR A 176 14.02 8.20 25.24
N PRO A 177 14.08 9.52 25.51
CA PRO A 177 14.41 10.02 26.84
C PRO A 177 13.45 9.49 27.92
N ASN A 178 13.98 9.14 29.09
CA ASN A 178 13.34 8.46 30.23
C ASN A 178 12.93 6.99 30.00
N GLU A 179 13.26 6.38 28.86
CA GLU A 179 13.15 4.93 28.66
C GLU A 179 14.22 4.18 29.48
N PHE A 180 13.93 2.96 29.93
CA PHE A 180 14.89 2.12 30.64
C PHE A 180 15.38 1.02 29.72
N ILE A 181 16.70 0.88 29.60
CA ILE A 181 17.34 -0.14 28.76
C ILE A 181 18.32 -0.98 29.58
N ILE A 182 18.35 -2.28 29.29
CA ILE A 182 19.23 -3.28 29.91
C ILE A 182 20.46 -3.46 29.03
N LEU A 183 21.65 -3.31 29.63
CA LEU A 183 22.94 -3.44 28.94
C LEU A 183 23.87 -4.41 29.70
N PRO A 184 24.56 -5.34 29.00
CA PRO A 184 25.61 -6.16 29.61
C PRO A 184 26.94 -5.40 29.66
N ILE A 185 27.56 -5.29 30.83
CA ILE A 185 28.82 -4.56 31.04
C ILE A 185 29.83 -5.44 31.79
N LYS A 186 31.12 -5.33 31.46
CA LYS A 186 32.18 -6.01 32.22
C LYS A 186 32.35 -5.38 33.60
N ILE A 187 32.54 -6.21 34.62
CA ILE A 187 32.60 -5.75 36.02
C ILE A 187 33.68 -4.68 36.28
N ASN A 188 34.83 -4.81 35.62
CA ASN A 188 35.94 -3.85 35.72
C ASN A 188 35.64 -2.48 35.09
N VAL A 189 34.79 -2.42 34.06
CA VAL A 189 34.34 -1.16 33.44
C VAL A 189 33.30 -0.48 34.34
N LEU A 190 32.39 -1.27 34.92
CA LEU A 190 31.35 -0.78 35.84
C LEU A 190 31.95 -0.11 37.10
N LEU A 191 33.01 -0.69 37.65
CA LEU A 191 33.73 -0.16 38.82
C LEU A 191 34.57 1.10 38.49
N SER A 192 34.84 1.37 37.20
CA SER A 192 35.64 2.53 36.74
C SER A 192 34.82 3.79 36.41
N LEU A 193 33.49 3.76 36.55
CA LEU A 193 32.59 4.87 36.20
C LEU A 193 32.64 6.02 37.24
N SER A 194 32.39 7.25 36.79
CA SER A 194 32.24 8.41 37.68
C SER A 194 30.93 8.37 38.48
N ASP A 195 30.87 9.01 39.65
CA ASP A 195 29.69 8.95 40.53
C ASP A 195 28.43 9.57 39.89
N SER A 196 28.61 10.59 39.04
CA SER A 196 27.53 11.15 38.20
C SER A 196 26.93 10.12 37.22
N GLN A 197 27.76 9.23 36.67
CA GLN A 197 27.30 8.17 35.77
C GLN A 197 26.63 7.01 36.53
N LYS A 198 27.10 6.70 37.74
CA LYS A 198 26.52 5.65 38.61
C LYS A 198 25.09 5.97 39.06
N ASN A 199 24.75 7.25 39.25
CA ASN A 199 23.41 7.68 39.69
C ASN A 199 22.26 7.29 38.73
N ASN A 200 22.57 7.07 37.45
CA ASN A 200 21.57 6.67 36.44
C ASN A 200 21.54 5.15 36.17
N ILE A 201 22.23 4.37 36.98
CA ILE A 201 22.48 2.93 36.79
C ILE A 201 21.95 2.13 37.99
N LYS A 202 21.20 1.05 37.70
CA LYS A 202 20.86 0.02 38.69
C LYS A 202 21.46 -1.32 38.28
N ILE A 203 22.01 -2.08 39.23
CA ILE A 203 22.71 -3.36 38.98
C ILE A 203 21.82 -4.53 39.41
N ILE A 204 21.71 -5.56 38.56
CA ILE A 204 20.82 -6.71 38.79
C ILE A 204 21.63 -8.00 39.07
N LYS A 205 21.15 -8.86 39.99
CA LYS A 205 21.71 -10.19 40.29
C LYS A 205 21.60 -11.16 39.10
N ARG A 206 22.59 -12.06 38.94
CA ARG A 206 22.63 -13.10 37.90
C ARG A 206 21.45 -14.07 38.06
N GLY A 207 20.75 -14.38 36.96
CA GLY A 207 19.61 -15.32 36.95
C GLY A 207 18.24 -14.73 37.30
N THR A 208 18.15 -13.41 37.51
CA THR A 208 16.90 -12.73 37.82
C THR A 208 15.95 -12.75 36.61
N ASN A 209 14.69 -13.13 36.83
CA ASN A 209 13.65 -13.11 35.79
C ASN A 209 13.37 -11.65 35.35
N ILE A 210 13.33 -11.39 34.03
CA ILE A 210 13.12 -10.04 33.45
C ILE A 210 11.80 -9.40 33.92
N ASN A 211 10.83 -10.21 34.35
CA ASN A 211 9.55 -9.71 34.86
C ASN A 211 9.57 -9.25 36.33
N GLU A 212 10.64 -9.53 37.09
CA GLU A 212 10.76 -9.22 38.53
C GLU A 212 11.79 -8.11 38.83
N ILE A 213 12.22 -7.38 37.80
CA ILE A 213 13.32 -6.40 37.83
C ILE A 213 13.11 -5.22 38.81
N ASN A 214 11.85 -4.91 39.17
CA ASN A 214 11.54 -3.81 40.10
C ASN A 214 11.61 -4.21 41.59
N ASN A 215 11.87 -5.49 41.91
CA ASN A 215 11.97 -5.94 43.30
C ASN A 215 13.34 -5.56 43.91
N ILE A 216 13.32 -4.95 45.10
CA ILE A 216 14.53 -4.39 45.75
C ILE A 216 15.54 -5.49 46.12
N ASP A 217 15.07 -6.68 46.48
CA ASP A 217 15.91 -7.82 46.89
C ASP A 217 16.81 -8.37 45.77
N ASN A 218 16.51 -8.01 44.52
CA ASN A 218 17.23 -8.44 43.31
C ASN A 218 18.32 -7.46 42.85
N GLN A 219 18.52 -6.33 43.56
CA GLN A 219 19.53 -5.32 43.24
C GLN A 219 20.82 -5.55 44.05
N ILE A 220 21.98 -5.28 43.45
CA ILE A 220 23.30 -5.35 44.11
C ILE A 220 23.84 -3.92 44.24
N THR A 221 24.42 -3.56 45.38
CA THR A 221 25.08 -2.26 45.55
C THR A 221 26.51 -2.29 45.00
N PHE A 222 27.05 -1.14 44.60
CA PHE A 222 28.43 -1.06 44.09
C PHE A 222 29.46 -1.54 45.13
N ASP A 223 29.21 -1.33 46.43
CA ASP A 223 30.09 -1.77 47.53
C ASP A 223 30.14 -3.30 47.70
N GLU A 224 29.02 -4.00 47.46
CA GLU A 224 28.96 -5.47 47.48
C GLU A 224 29.75 -6.12 46.34
N LEU A 225 29.79 -5.47 45.16
CA LEU A 225 30.55 -5.95 44.00
C LEU A 225 32.06 -5.78 44.19
N GLN A 226 32.49 -4.72 44.86
CA GLN A 226 33.90 -4.47 45.14
C GLN A 226 34.48 -5.55 46.08
N LYS A 227 33.77 -5.89 47.17
CA LYS A 227 34.15 -6.98 48.10
C LYS A 227 34.24 -8.35 47.42
N LYS A 228 33.36 -8.63 46.46
CA LYS A 228 33.31 -9.93 45.77
C LYS A 228 34.49 -10.10 44.79
N SER A 229 34.92 -9.02 44.15
CA SER A 229 36.09 -9.04 43.25
C SER A 229 37.42 -9.27 43.98
N GLU A 230 37.50 -8.89 45.26
CA GLU A 230 38.70 -9.09 46.11
C GLU A 230 38.78 -10.53 46.66
N LEU A 231 37.65 -11.24 46.83
CA LEU A 231 37.57 -12.61 47.37
C LEU A 231 37.97 -13.71 46.36
N ASP A 232 37.73 -13.48 45.06
CA ASP A 232 38.11 -14.44 44.00
C ASP A 232 39.62 -14.43 43.71
N LEU A 233 40.33 -13.35 44.09
CA LEU A 233 41.79 -13.26 44.03
C LEU A 233 42.49 -14.04 45.16
N THR A 234 41.79 -14.37 46.25
CA THR A 234 42.33 -15.14 47.38
C THR A 234 42.09 -16.65 47.24
N LYS A 235 41.01 -17.09 46.59
CA LYS A 235 40.71 -18.52 46.35
C LYS A 235 41.62 -19.22 45.33
N LYS A 236 42.31 -18.47 44.47
CA LYS A 236 43.26 -19.05 43.49
C LYS A 236 44.65 -19.35 44.08
N LYS A 237 44.83 -19.16 45.39
CA LYS A 237 46.08 -19.39 46.14
C LYS A 237 46.03 -20.56 47.13
N GLU A 238 44.89 -21.24 47.29
CA GLU A 238 44.69 -22.33 48.27
C GLU A 238 44.27 -23.67 47.63
N GLU A 239 44.73 -23.96 46.42
CA GLU A 239 44.44 -25.22 45.71
C GLU A 239 45.73 -25.94 45.28
N ILE A 240 46.70 -26.04 46.21
CA ILE A 240 47.92 -26.87 46.08
C ILE A 240 48.16 -27.82 47.27
N GLU A 241 47.31 -27.86 48.30
CA GLU A 241 47.48 -28.81 49.40
C GLU A 241 46.25 -29.68 49.62
N ILE A 242 46.51 -30.98 49.84
CA ILE A 242 45.60 -32.05 50.30
C ILE A 242 45.09 -33.00 49.20
N GLU A 243 46.01 -33.66 48.50
CA GLU A 243 45.86 -35.09 48.17
C GLU A 243 46.68 -35.92 49.17
N ARG A 244 46.07 -36.26 50.32
CA ARG A 244 46.49 -37.37 51.20
C ARG A 244 45.43 -37.55 52.27
N PHE A 245 44.59 -38.58 52.13
CA PHE A 245 44.19 -39.53 53.18
C PHE A 245 42.96 -40.33 52.74
N SER A 246 43.15 -41.60 52.32
CA SER A 246 42.08 -42.60 52.24
C SER A 246 42.67 -44.02 52.20
N ARG A 247 43.10 -44.51 53.36
CA ARG A 247 43.10 -45.92 53.82
C ARG A 247 42.86 -45.78 55.34
N GLU A 248 41.94 -46.47 56.02
CA GLU A 248 41.71 -47.90 56.14
C GLU A 248 40.35 -48.12 56.85
N LYS A 249 39.57 -49.14 56.45
CA LYS A 249 38.82 -49.98 57.39
C LYS A 249 38.12 -51.11 56.64
N GLU A 250 38.56 -52.34 56.89
CA GLU A 250 37.69 -53.45 57.35
C GLU A 250 38.44 -54.77 57.22
N GLU A 251 38.80 -55.36 58.37
CA GLU A 251 39.09 -56.79 58.44
C GLU A 251 38.69 -57.34 59.82
N ASN A 252 38.18 -58.57 59.77
CA ASN A 252 38.06 -59.59 60.80
C ASN A 252 36.73 -59.76 61.54
N ASP A 253 36.06 -60.88 61.25
CA ASP A 253 35.60 -61.75 62.34
C ASP A 253 35.65 -63.25 62.03
N LYS A 254 35.89 -64.02 63.09
CA LYS A 254 36.46 -65.39 63.15
C LYS A 254 35.46 -66.56 63.16
N LYS A 255 35.97 -67.72 62.73
CA LYS A 255 35.55 -69.15 62.84
C LYS A 255 35.18 -69.66 64.27
N LEU A 256 34.31 -70.69 64.38
CA LEU A 256 34.61 -72.07 64.87
C LEU A 256 33.40 -73.07 64.84
N LYS A 257 33.65 -74.39 65.01
CA LYS A 257 32.81 -75.60 64.73
C LYS A 257 32.76 -76.56 65.96
N LEU A 258 31.71 -77.40 66.16
CA LEU A 258 31.82 -78.88 66.41
C LEU A 258 30.48 -79.70 66.58
N SER A 259 30.58 -80.97 66.13
CA SER A 259 29.85 -82.29 66.18
C SER A 259 28.51 -82.61 66.90
N MET A 260 27.53 -83.04 66.09
CA MET A 260 26.78 -84.33 66.03
C MET A 260 26.27 -84.42 64.56
N ILE A 261 25.90 -85.56 63.96
CA ILE A 261 25.13 -85.50 62.67
C ILE A 261 23.73 -85.00 63.00
N GLN A 262 23.59 -83.68 63.08
CA GLN A 262 22.33 -83.01 63.39
C GLN A 262 21.59 -82.62 62.11
N LYS A 263 22.21 -82.67 60.92
CA LYS A 263 21.57 -82.16 59.70
C LYS A 263 21.94 -82.95 58.44
N PHE A 264 21.30 -84.11 58.20
CA PHE A 264 21.14 -84.54 56.80
C PHE A 264 20.13 -83.59 56.16
N SER A 265 20.60 -82.80 55.21
CA SER A 265 19.83 -81.72 54.62
C SER A 265 19.95 -81.77 53.11
N ALA A 266 18.88 -81.36 52.45
CA ALA A 266 18.84 -81.14 51.03
C ALA A 266 18.53 -79.68 50.79
N HIS A 267 19.25 -79.06 49.87
CA HIS A 267 18.91 -77.75 49.33
C HIS A 267 19.16 -77.78 47.83
N LEU A 268 18.61 -76.80 47.13
CA LEU A 268 18.80 -76.66 45.69
C LEU A 268 20.01 -75.78 45.44
N GLU A 269 20.91 -76.23 44.58
CA GLU A 269 22.00 -75.42 44.06
C GLU A 269 22.06 -75.59 42.54
N LYS A 270 21.83 -74.49 41.79
CA LYS A 270 21.80 -74.48 40.31
C LYS A 270 20.90 -75.57 39.70
N GLY A 271 19.73 -75.81 40.29
CA GLY A 271 18.75 -76.80 39.82
C GLY A 271 19.13 -78.27 40.08
N ASN A 272 20.20 -78.54 40.84
CA ASN A 272 20.53 -79.87 41.34
C ASN A 272 20.11 -80.00 42.81
N VAL A 273 19.82 -81.22 43.25
CA VAL A 273 19.62 -81.50 44.67
C VAL A 273 20.99 -81.71 45.30
N VAL A 274 21.40 -80.78 46.17
CA VAL A 274 22.64 -80.88 46.93
C VAL A 274 22.32 -81.41 48.31
N LEU A 275 22.73 -82.65 48.54
CA LEU A 275 22.65 -83.33 49.81
C LEU A 275 23.92 -83.03 50.61
N LYS A 276 23.75 -82.51 51.82
CA LYS A 276 24.85 -82.27 52.77
C LYS A 276 24.52 -82.94 54.09
N TRP A 277 25.52 -83.54 54.69
CA TRP A 277 25.44 -84.08 56.04
C TRP A 277 26.70 -83.73 56.81
N ASP A 278 26.63 -83.77 58.13
CA ASP A 278 27.81 -83.61 58.95
C ASP A 278 28.71 -84.85 58.85
N GLY A 279 30.00 -84.67 59.11
CA GLY A 279 30.96 -85.78 59.06
C GLY A 279 30.72 -86.79 60.16
N TYR A 280 30.73 -88.06 59.78
CA TYR A 280 30.79 -89.19 60.69
C TYR A 280 32.24 -89.43 61.10
N GLU A 281 32.54 -89.40 62.40
CA GLU A 281 33.85 -89.78 62.92
C GLU A 281 33.76 -91.19 63.51
N SER A 282 34.48 -92.13 62.91
CA SER A 282 34.67 -93.48 63.46
C SER A 282 36.15 -93.89 63.34
N LYS A 283 36.59 -94.73 64.29
CA LYS A 283 37.90 -95.39 64.28
C LYS A 283 37.98 -96.50 63.21
N ASN A 284 36.84 -96.97 62.69
CA ASN A 284 36.78 -97.98 61.63
C ASN A 284 36.63 -97.32 60.25
N LYS A 285 37.02 -98.05 59.20
CA LYS A 285 36.78 -97.61 57.82
C LYS A 285 35.28 -97.62 57.53
N PHE A 286 34.75 -96.48 57.12
CA PHE A 286 33.33 -96.32 56.76
C PHE A 286 33.18 -95.70 55.36
N SER A 287 31.97 -95.82 54.80
CA SER A 287 31.58 -95.16 53.56
C SER A 287 30.12 -94.77 53.57
N TYR A 288 29.75 -93.77 52.76
CA TYR A 288 28.37 -93.33 52.60
C TYR A 288 27.74 -93.90 51.32
N GLU A 289 26.45 -94.19 51.39
CA GLU A 289 25.57 -94.54 50.28
C GLU A 289 24.34 -93.62 50.32
N ILE A 290 24.04 -92.98 49.18
CA ILE A 290 22.82 -92.19 49.01
C ILE A 290 21.79 -93.04 48.28
N LYS A 291 20.58 -93.10 48.86
CA LYS A 291 19.43 -93.73 48.21
C LYS A 291 18.34 -92.70 47.93
N ARG A 292 17.61 -92.90 46.82
CA ARG A 292 16.55 -92.01 46.32
C ARG A 292 15.29 -92.80 45.98
N SER A 293 14.13 -92.19 46.21
CA SER A 293 12.80 -92.68 45.80
C SER A 293 11.94 -91.53 45.27
N LEU A 294 10.94 -91.85 44.44
CA LEU A 294 9.88 -90.91 44.00
C LEU A 294 8.68 -90.90 44.96
N GLU A 295 8.62 -91.86 45.87
CA GLU A 295 7.54 -92.02 46.85
C GLU A 295 8.14 -92.19 48.26
N SER A 296 7.54 -91.53 49.26
CA SER A 296 7.98 -91.62 50.66
C SER A 296 7.91 -93.06 51.14
N LYS A 297 8.92 -93.52 51.89
CA LYS A 297 8.99 -94.85 52.53
C LYS A 297 8.91 -96.07 51.59
N ASN A 298 8.90 -95.88 50.27
CA ASN A 298 8.88 -96.95 49.26
C ASN A 298 10.30 -97.29 48.76
N LYS A 299 10.44 -98.34 47.94
CA LYS A 299 11.71 -98.97 47.49
C LYS A 299 12.75 -97.93 47.02
N TYR A 300 13.63 -97.48 47.91
CA TYR A 300 14.73 -96.60 47.54
C TYR A 300 15.78 -97.35 46.73
N PHE A 301 16.28 -96.70 45.69
CA PHE A 301 17.39 -97.20 44.87
C PHE A 301 18.66 -96.44 45.19
N SER A 302 19.78 -97.14 45.21
CA SER A 302 21.09 -96.53 45.42
C SER A 302 21.49 -95.71 44.21
N ILE A 303 21.73 -94.41 44.40
CA ILE A 303 22.19 -93.50 43.35
C ILE A 303 23.68 -93.19 43.45
N ALA A 304 24.29 -93.43 44.62
CA ALA A 304 25.72 -93.38 44.84
C ALA A 304 26.13 -94.26 46.02
N LYS A 305 27.28 -94.94 45.91
CA LYS A 305 27.87 -95.83 46.94
C LYS A 305 29.34 -95.49 47.14
N ASN A 306 29.93 -95.96 48.24
CA ASN A 306 31.34 -95.81 48.58
C ASN A 306 31.82 -94.34 48.65
N LEU A 307 30.93 -93.42 48.97
CA LEU A 307 31.25 -92.00 49.08
C LEU A 307 32.08 -91.75 50.35
N THR A 308 33.10 -90.91 50.24
CA THR A 308 33.97 -90.50 51.36
C THR A 308 33.82 -89.02 51.72
N LYS A 309 33.11 -88.25 50.89
CA LYS A 309 32.78 -86.83 51.14
C LYS A 309 31.42 -86.74 51.82
N ASN A 310 31.23 -85.72 52.65
CA ASN A 310 29.98 -85.47 53.38
C ASN A 310 28.95 -84.65 52.56
N SER A 311 29.06 -84.71 51.24
CA SER A 311 28.14 -84.07 50.32
C SER A 311 28.00 -84.87 49.04
N TYR A 312 26.82 -84.80 48.44
CA TYR A 312 26.52 -85.40 47.16
C TYR A 312 25.59 -84.49 46.37
N ILE A 313 25.86 -84.36 45.07
CA ILE A 313 25.01 -83.58 44.16
C ILE A 313 24.28 -84.57 43.27
N ASP A 314 22.96 -84.71 43.47
CA ASP A 314 22.12 -85.46 42.54
C ASP A 314 21.79 -84.57 41.33
N GLN A 315 22.47 -84.86 40.23
CA GLN A 315 22.30 -84.16 38.96
C GLN A 315 21.18 -84.76 38.09
N ASN A 316 20.75 -86.00 38.38
CA ASN A 316 19.83 -86.80 37.58
C ASN A 316 18.40 -86.72 38.12
N VAL A 317 17.98 -85.54 38.57
CA VAL A 317 16.62 -85.25 39.03
C VAL A 317 15.80 -84.66 37.89
N MET A 318 14.58 -85.19 37.68
CA MET A 318 13.58 -84.54 36.83
C MET A 318 13.15 -83.20 37.46
N PRO A 319 12.87 -82.15 36.69
CA PRO A 319 12.47 -80.83 37.21
C PRO A 319 11.11 -80.89 37.92
N ASN A 320 10.92 -80.03 38.93
CA ASN A 320 9.71 -79.92 39.76
C ASN A 320 9.10 -81.27 40.18
N THR A 321 9.97 -82.20 40.54
CA THR A 321 9.61 -83.56 40.94
C THR A 321 10.03 -83.74 42.38
N LYS A 322 9.10 -84.21 43.22
CA LYS A 322 9.39 -84.48 44.63
C LYS A 322 10.19 -85.77 44.73
N TYR A 323 11.39 -85.68 45.31
CA TYR A 323 12.25 -86.80 45.59
C TYR A 323 12.42 -86.98 47.08
N TYR A 324 12.58 -88.23 47.48
CA TYR A 324 12.84 -88.64 48.86
C TYR A 324 14.22 -89.27 48.93
N TYR A 325 15.04 -88.81 49.88
CA TYR A 325 16.44 -89.23 50.05
C TYR A 325 16.68 -89.78 51.44
N THR A 326 17.54 -90.80 51.51
CA THR A 326 18.08 -91.35 52.76
C THR A 326 19.58 -91.57 52.60
N LEU A 327 20.34 -91.23 53.63
CA LEU A 327 21.77 -91.52 53.73
C LEU A 327 21.98 -92.83 54.51
N VAL A 328 22.79 -93.73 53.97
CA VAL A 328 23.18 -94.99 54.61
C VAL A 328 24.69 -94.97 54.84
N ILE A 329 25.12 -95.17 56.08
CA ILE A 329 26.53 -95.27 56.46
C ILE A 329 26.88 -96.75 56.60
N HIS A 330 27.89 -97.23 55.88
CA HIS A 330 28.41 -98.59 55.98
C HIS A 330 29.78 -98.56 56.66
N GLU A 331 29.90 -99.18 57.82
CA GLU A 331 31.11 -99.25 58.64
C GLU A 331 31.58 -100.71 58.78
N PHE A 332 32.84 -101.00 58.41
CA PHE A 332 33.39 -102.35 58.45
C PHE A 332 33.75 -102.79 59.89
N PRO A 333 33.53 -104.07 60.28
CA PRO A 333 33.11 -105.16 59.39
C PRO A 333 31.60 -105.33 59.21
N ASN A 334 30.67 -104.72 59.97
CA ASN A 334 29.22 -105.01 59.83
C ASN A 334 28.21 -103.99 60.42
N LYS A 335 28.53 -102.70 60.60
CA LYS A 335 27.58 -101.72 61.16
C LYS A 335 26.97 -100.85 60.06
N VAL A 336 25.65 -100.77 60.00
CA VAL A 336 24.91 -99.91 59.05
C VAL A 336 23.99 -98.96 59.82
N THR A 337 24.16 -97.66 59.59
CA THR A 337 23.30 -96.61 60.17
C THR A 337 22.56 -95.88 59.05
N ARG A 338 21.26 -95.60 59.22
CA ARG A 338 20.46 -94.84 58.25
C ARG A 338 20.02 -93.51 58.84
N SER A 339 20.03 -92.45 58.04
CA SER A 339 19.40 -91.18 58.39
C SER A 339 17.88 -91.27 58.34
N GLU A 340 17.21 -90.30 58.96
CA GLU A 340 15.82 -89.98 58.63
C GLU A 340 15.66 -89.64 57.14
N GLU A 341 14.46 -89.87 56.60
CA GLU A 341 14.11 -89.46 55.26
C GLU A 341 13.99 -87.94 55.18
N ILE A 342 14.57 -87.36 54.14
CA ILE A 342 14.29 -85.97 53.76
C ILE A 342 13.65 -85.95 52.38
N SER A 343 12.66 -85.07 52.20
CA SER A 343 12.04 -84.82 50.90
C SER A 343 12.43 -83.46 50.38
N ILE A 344 12.71 -83.37 49.09
CA ILE A 344 12.95 -82.10 48.41
C ILE A 344 12.31 -82.17 47.02
N THR A 345 11.63 -81.10 46.64
CA THR A 345 11.19 -80.91 45.27
C THR A 345 12.34 -80.31 44.49
N SER A 346 12.77 -80.97 43.42
CA SER A 346 13.79 -80.42 42.52
C SER A 346 13.32 -79.08 41.96
N GLY A 347 14.22 -78.11 41.87
CA GLY A 347 13.88 -76.79 41.31
C GLY A 347 13.44 -76.88 39.85
N PHE A 348 12.76 -75.83 39.37
CA PHE A 348 12.51 -75.66 37.95
C PHE A 348 13.81 -75.33 37.21
N ASN A 349 13.90 -75.77 35.96
CA ASN A 349 14.99 -75.36 35.07
C ASN A 349 14.71 -73.95 34.53
N THR A 350 15.74 -73.14 34.36
CA THR A 350 15.63 -71.91 33.59
C THR A 350 15.23 -72.25 32.16
N ILE A 351 14.09 -71.70 31.71
CA ILE A 351 13.59 -71.90 30.35
C ILE A 351 14.28 -70.88 29.46
N LYS A 352 14.95 -71.37 28.40
CA LYS A 352 15.52 -70.50 27.37
C LYS A 352 14.53 -70.41 26.21
N LEU A 353 13.92 -69.25 26.06
CA LEU A 353 13.00 -68.91 24.99
C LEU A 353 13.75 -68.14 23.89
N SER A 354 13.56 -68.56 22.64
CA SER A 354 13.94 -67.79 21.46
C SER A 354 12.70 -67.49 20.63
N ALA A 355 12.71 -66.32 19.99
CA ALA A 355 11.66 -65.89 19.08
C ALA A 355 12.30 -65.49 17.76
N LYS A 356 11.70 -65.93 16.65
CA LYS A 356 12.16 -65.60 15.30
C LYS A 356 10.98 -65.24 14.41
N LEU A 357 11.07 -64.12 13.71
CA LEU A 357 10.11 -63.79 12.66
C LEU A 357 10.32 -64.72 11.46
N VAL A 358 9.25 -65.42 11.04
CA VAL A 358 9.24 -66.27 9.85
C VAL A 358 8.11 -65.81 8.93
N LYS A 359 8.47 -65.14 7.83
CA LYS A 359 7.52 -64.50 6.90
C LYS A 359 6.60 -63.51 7.62
N ASN A 360 5.42 -63.96 8.06
CA ASN A 360 4.36 -63.16 8.65
C ASN A 360 3.89 -63.68 10.02
N TYR A 361 4.67 -64.54 10.69
CA TYR A 361 4.35 -65.06 12.02
C TYR A 361 5.60 -65.12 12.91
N ALA A 362 5.40 -65.10 14.23
CA ALA A 362 6.47 -65.33 15.20
C ALA A 362 6.59 -66.83 15.46
N LEU A 363 7.76 -67.40 15.21
CA LEU A 363 8.11 -68.75 15.65
C LEU A 363 8.82 -68.65 16.99
N LEU A 364 8.18 -69.18 18.03
CA LEU A 364 8.75 -69.30 19.36
C LEU A 364 9.26 -70.73 19.55
N GLU A 365 10.49 -70.88 20.00
CA GLU A 365 11.08 -72.17 20.35
C GLU A 365 11.72 -72.07 21.72
N TRP A 366 11.53 -73.08 22.55
CA TRP A 366 12.15 -73.11 23.86
C TRP A 366 12.70 -74.48 24.21
N SER A 367 13.67 -74.49 25.12
CA SER A 367 14.21 -75.71 25.68
C SER A 367 14.45 -75.52 27.17
N THR A 368 14.37 -76.62 27.91
CA THR A 368 14.79 -76.63 29.32
C THR A 368 16.18 -77.24 29.40
N PHE A 369 17.03 -76.70 30.29
CA PHE A 369 18.45 -77.10 30.40
C PHE A 369 18.66 -78.62 30.62
N LYS A 370 17.71 -79.31 31.27
CA LYS A 370 17.82 -80.76 31.58
C LYS A 370 16.79 -81.65 30.88
N ASP A 371 15.82 -81.08 30.18
CA ASP A 371 14.82 -81.82 29.42
C ASP A 371 14.47 -81.11 28.10
N PRO A 372 15.38 -81.16 27.11
CA PRO A 372 15.20 -80.46 25.84
C PRO A 372 14.09 -81.06 24.96
N LYS A 373 13.56 -82.25 25.30
CA LYS A 373 12.48 -82.93 24.56
C LYS A 373 11.15 -82.96 25.31
N ASN A 374 11.03 -82.25 26.43
CA ASN A 374 9.85 -82.27 27.32
C ASN A 374 9.37 -83.69 27.70
N LYS A 375 10.29 -84.61 27.98
CA LYS A 375 9.97 -85.97 28.43
C LYS A 375 9.33 -86.00 29.83
N GLY A 376 9.49 -84.93 30.62
CA GLY A 376 8.91 -84.75 31.95
C GLY A 376 7.45 -84.28 31.95
N GLY A 377 6.82 -84.11 30.79
CA GLY A 377 5.39 -83.83 30.68
C GLY A 377 4.97 -82.43 31.16
N LEU A 378 5.84 -81.43 31.08
CA LEU A 378 5.49 -80.05 31.42
C LEU A 378 4.46 -79.51 30.44
N LYS A 379 3.54 -78.71 30.96
CA LYS A 379 2.66 -77.85 30.16
C LYS A 379 3.20 -76.43 30.19
N PHE A 380 2.95 -75.66 29.13
CA PHE A 380 3.41 -74.28 29.03
C PHE A 380 2.24 -73.33 28.80
N THR A 381 2.41 -72.11 29.28
CA THR A 381 1.58 -70.96 28.95
C THR A 381 2.45 -69.93 28.26
N VAL A 382 2.03 -69.50 27.07
CA VAL A 382 2.71 -68.50 26.25
C VAL A 382 2.03 -67.16 26.45
N MET A 383 2.83 -66.17 26.80
CA MET A 383 2.40 -64.80 26.99
C MET A 383 3.06 -63.89 25.97
N ARG A 384 2.30 -62.90 25.50
CA ARG A 384 2.73 -61.85 24.57
C ARG A 384 2.42 -60.48 25.14
N SER A 385 3.34 -59.56 24.93
CA SER A 385 3.14 -58.14 25.15
C SER A 385 3.46 -57.33 23.90
N ASP A 386 2.72 -56.25 23.72
CA ASP A 386 2.95 -55.21 22.71
C ASP A 386 3.98 -54.16 23.20
N SER A 387 4.48 -54.31 24.44
CA SER A 387 5.47 -53.43 25.06
C SER A 387 6.38 -54.24 25.99
N CYS A 388 7.61 -54.54 25.54
CA CYS A 388 8.59 -55.31 26.31
C CYS A 388 8.71 -54.82 27.76
N GLY A 389 8.79 -55.77 28.70
CA GLY A 389 8.91 -55.52 30.13
C GLY A 389 7.60 -55.36 30.91
N LYS A 390 6.43 -55.26 30.28
CA LYS A 390 5.14 -55.09 30.97
C LYS A 390 3.94 -55.64 30.19
N ASP A 391 2.77 -55.70 30.82
CA ASP A 391 1.46 -55.92 30.17
C ASP A 391 1.33 -57.20 29.33
N TYR A 392 1.87 -58.30 29.86
CA TYR A 392 1.81 -59.61 29.22
C TYR A 392 0.40 -60.22 29.25
N THR A 393 -0.09 -60.62 28.08
CA THR A 393 -1.38 -61.31 27.89
C THR A 393 -1.13 -62.75 27.44
N LYS A 394 -1.98 -63.68 27.88
CA LYS A 394 -1.84 -65.09 27.51
C LYS A 394 -2.40 -65.33 26.10
N ILE A 395 -1.59 -65.90 25.22
CA ILE A 395 -1.96 -66.21 23.83
C ILE A 395 -2.07 -67.72 23.57
N ALA A 396 -1.54 -68.55 24.47
CA ALA A 396 -1.77 -69.99 24.48
C ALA A 396 -1.55 -70.57 25.89
N GLU A 397 -2.31 -71.60 26.26
CA GLU A 397 -2.20 -72.29 27.55
C GLU A 397 -2.19 -73.80 27.36
N ASN A 398 -1.71 -74.53 28.37
CA ASN A 398 -1.73 -75.99 28.42
C ASN A 398 -1.01 -76.71 27.25
N ILE A 399 -0.07 -76.04 26.57
CA ILE A 399 0.64 -76.66 25.44
C ILE A 399 1.74 -77.61 25.95
N SER A 400 1.86 -78.78 25.35
CA SER A 400 2.87 -79.79 25.72
C SER A 400 4.05 -79.88 24.75
N ILE A 401 4.02 -79.08 23.69
CA ILE A 401 5.09 -78.97 22.69
C ILE A 401 6.02 -77.81 23.02
N THR A 402 7.26 -77.85 22.54
CA THR A 402 8.29 -76.83 22.80
C THR A 402 8.44 -75.79 21.68
N LYS A 403 7.39 -75.66 20.85
CA LYS A 403 7.33 -74.70 19.75
C LYS A 403 5.94 -74.08 19.69
N PHE A 404 5.85 -72.79 19.39
CA PHE A 404 4.59 -72.08 19.20
C PHE A 404 4.66 -71.12 18.02
N LYS A 405 3.54 -70.95 17.32
CA LYS A 405 3.42 -70.10 16.14
C LYS A 405 2.40 -68.99 16.41
N ASP A 406 2.86 -67.76 16.63
CA ASP A 406 1.96 -66.61 16.74
C ASP A 406 1.70 -66.01 15.35
N GLN A 407 0.47 -66.16 14.86
CA GLN A 407 0.02 -65.65 13.57
C GLN A 407 -0.68 -64.29 13.66
N GLU A 408 -0.98 -63.80 14.86
CA GLU A 408 -1.75 -62.58 15.10
C GLU A 408 -0.83 -61.35 15.24
N ILE A 409 0.27 -61.34 14.49
CA ILE A 409 1.25 -60.25 14.50
C ILE A 409 1.01 -59.28 13.34
N GLN A 410 1.19 -57.99 13.58
CA GLN A 410 1.02 -56.94 12.59
C GLN A 410 2.38 -56.35 12.16
N LYS A 411 2.47 -55.83 10.93
CA LYS A 411 3.66 -55.09 10.45
C LYS A 411 3.84 -53.78 11.24
N GLY A 412 5.07 -53.26 11.30
CA GLY A 412 5.39 -52.04 12.06
C GLY A 412 5.17 -52.20 13.57
N SER A 413 5.34 -53.41 14.07
CA SER A 413 5.13 -53.79 15.48
C SER A 413 6.31 -54.54 16.09
N VAL A 414 6.51 -54.37 17.39
CA VAL A 414 7.40 -55.17 18.25
C VAL A 414 6.53 -56.03 19.16
N TYR A 415 6.86 -57.32 19.26
CA TYR A 415 6.19 -58.24 20.16
C TYR A 415 7.20 -58.93 21.06
N CYS A 416 6.88 -59.00 22.34
CA CYS A 416 7.73 -59.55 23.38
C CYS A 416 7.02 -60.75 24.00
N TYR A 417 7.75 -61.83 24.26
CA TYR A 417 7.21 -63.10 24.66
C TYR A 417 7.92 -63.60 25.91
N GLN A 418 7.11 -64.17 26.79
CA GLN A 418 7.56 -64.91 27.96
C GLN A 418 6.73 -66.18 28.07
N ILE A 419 7.33 -67.22 28.62
CA ILE A 419 6.64 -68.47 28.87
C ILE A 419 6.84 -68.92 30.31
N ILE A 420 5.83 -69.60 30.84
CA ILE A 420 5.86 -70.25 32.15
C ILE A 420 5.54 -71.73 31.95
N ALA A 421 6.29 -72.60 32.62
CA ALA A 421 6.04 -74.04 32.62
C ALA A 421 5.33 -74.45 33.91
N PHE A 422 4.45 -75.45 33.83
CA PHE A 422 3.74 -75.95 34.99
C PHE A 422 3.47 -77.46 34.87
N ASN A 423 3.27 -78.08 36.03
CA ASN A 423 2.78 -79.45 36.18
C ASN A 423 1.92 -79.56 37.45
N SER A 424 1.55 -80.78 37.87
CA SER A 424 0.78 -81.01 39.09
C SER A 424 1.44 -80.53 40.39
N SER A 425 2.74 -80.24 40.35
CA SER A 425 3.54 -79.84 41.51
C SER A 425 3.75 -78.31 41.62
N GLY A 426 3.33 -77.52 40.62
CA GLY A 426 3.42 -76.04 40.64
C GLY A 426 3.87 -75.41 39.32
N GLU A 427 4.12 -74.10 39.34
CA GLU A 427 4.58 -73.28 38.20
C GLU A 427 6.06 -72.87 38.32
N SER A 428 6.74 -72.72 37.17
CA SER A 428 8.13 -72.26 37.09
C SER A 428 8.26 -70.75 37.25
N GLU A 429 9.50 -70.26 37.39
CA GLU A 429 9.78 -68.85 37.08
C GLU A 429 9.55 -68.57 35.59
N LEU A 430 9.34 -67.29 35.25
CA LEU A 430 9.22 -66.83 33.87
C LEU A 430 10.52 -67.11 33.09
N SER A 431 10.39 -67.43 31.81
CA SER A 431 11.54 -67.51 30.89
C SER A 431 12.24 -66.16 30.76
N ASN A 432 13.39 -66.14 30.09
CA ASN A 432 13.88 -64.89 29.51
C ASN A 432 12.83 -64.28 28.59
N GLU A 433 12.85 -62.96 28.49
CA GLU A 433 12.09 -62.24 27.48
C GLU A 433 12.72 -62.49 26.10
N ALA A 434 11.91 -62.85 25.12
CA ALA A 434 12.31 -62.95 23.72
C ALA A 434 11.45 -61.99 22.90
N PHE A 435 12.02 -61.30 21.93
CA PHE A 435 11.28 -60.33 21.12
C PHE A 435 11.46 -60.57 19.63
N ILE A 436 10.50 -60.10 18.85
CA ILE A 436 10.62 -59.96 17.40
C ILE A 436 10.25 -58.55 16.96
N ASN A 437 10.92 -58.09 15.90
CA ASN A 437 10.56 -56.88 15.18
C ASN A 437 9.96 -57.28 13.84
N THR A 438 8.77 -56.76 13.53
CA THR A 438 8.14 -56.99 12.23
C THR A 438 8.60 -55.96 11.20
N PRO A 439 8.49 -56.23 9.88
CA PRO A 439 8.91 -55.29 8.85
C PRO A 439 8.12 -53.98 8.96
N LEU A 440 8.80 -52.85 8.75
CA LEU A 440 8.17 -51.53 8.72
C LEU A 440 7.18 -51.43 7.55
N LEU A 441 6.13 -50.64 7.73
CA LEU A 441 5.10 -50.43 6.71
C LEU A 441 5.46 -49.22 5.85
N ASN A 442 5.42 -49.39 4.52
CA ASN A 442 5.50 -48.27 3.60
C ASN A 442 4.13 -47.59 3.51
N THR A 443 4.11 -46.30 3.75
CA THR A 443 2.90 -45.47 3.70
C THR A 443 2.62 -45.04 2.26
N ASN A 444 1.36 -45.07 1.82
CA ASN A 444 0.96 -44.60 0.49
C ASN A 444 0.45 -43.15 0.58
N LEU A 445 1.23 -42.21 0.05
CA LEU A 445 0.91 -40.79 0.01
C LEU A 445 -0.04 -40.50 -1.15
N LYS A 446 -1.08 -39.73 -0.87
CA LYS A 446 -2.05 -39.20 -1.83
C LYS A 446 -2.08 -37.68 -1.74
N ILE A 447 -2.50 -37.03 -2.82
CA ILE A 447 -2.55 -35.58 -2.94
C ILE A 447 -3.87 -35.15 -3.55
N LYS A 448 -4.44 -34.06 -3.03
CA LYS A 448 -5.69 -33.48 -3.48
C LYS A 448 -5.57 -31.96 -3.48
N PHE A 449 -6.11 -31.31 -4.51
CA PHE A 449 -6.13 -29.85 -4.64
C PHE A 449 -7.52 -29.40 -5.04
N GLU A 450 -8.28 -28.93 -4.06
CA GLU A 450 -9.66 -28.41 -4.22
C GLU A 450 -9.74 -27.05 -3.53
N ASP A 451 -10.53 -26.13 -4.09
CA ASP A 451 -10.76 -24.80 -3.54
C ASP A 451 -9.48 -24.01 -3.18
N ASN A 452 -8.43 -24.17 -3.99
CA ASN A 452 -7.08 -23.63 -3.78
C ASN A 452 -6.35 -24.14 -2.51
N ILE A 453 -6.81 -25.23 -1.90
CA ILE A 453 -6.17 -25.87 -0.75
C ILE A 453 -5.46 -27.15 -1.21
N LEU A 454 -4.16 -27.22 -0.94
CA LEU A 454 -3.35 -28.40 -1.24
C LEU A 454 -3.24 -29.31 -0.02
N THR A 455 -3.91 -30.46 -0.07
CA THR A 455 -3.93 -31.44 1.01
C THR A 455 -3.21 -32.72 0.60
N LEU A 456 -2.22 -33.11 1.40
CA LEU A 456 -1.55 -34.39 1.39
C LEU A 456 -2.19 -35.29 2.44
N PHE A 457 -2.48 -36.54 2.11
CA PHE A 457 -3.11 -37.46 3.05
C PHE A 457 -2.66 -38.90 2.82
N TRP A 458 -2.70 -39.69 3.88
CA TRP A 458 -2.26 -41.09 3.88
C TRP A 458 -3.04 -41.95 4.86
N ASP A 459 -2.91 -43.27 4.71
CA ASP A 459 -3.58 -44.23 5.59
C ASP A 459 -2.82 -44.34 6.92
N LYS A 460 -3.56 -44.34 8.04
CA LYS A 460 -2.97 -44.45 9.39
C LYS A 460 -2.32 -45.82 9.59
N SER A 461 -1.08 -45.84 10.12
CA SER A 461 -0.41 -47.08 10.50
C SER A 461 -1.19 -47.80 11.60
N LYS A 462 -1.26 -49.14 11.50
CA LYS A 462 -1.95 -50.01 12.48
C LYS A 462 -0.99 -50.68 13.48
N GLY A 463 0.33 -50.56 13.27
CA GLY A 463 1.34 -51.20 14.13
C GLY A 463 1.48 -50.55 15.51
N ASN A 464 2.15 -51.24 16.43
CA ASN A 464 2.33 -50.80 17.82
C ASN A 464 3.62 -49.99 18.07
N ILE A 465 4.50 -49.84 17.08
CA ILE A 465 5.68 -48.97 17.21
C ILE A 465 5.21 -47.51 17.11
N PRO A 466 5.56 -46.63 18.06
CA PRO A 466 5.28 -45.21 17.95
C PRO A 466 5.93 -44.61 16.70
N ILE A 467 5.16 -43.84 15.94
CA ILE A 467 5.61 -43.22 14.68
C ILE A 467 5.43 -41.72 14.67
N LYS A 468 6.26 -41.06 13.87
CA LYS A 468 6.14 -39.65 13.51
C LYS A 468 6.30 -39.48 12.01
N TYR A 469 5.54 -38.57 11.43
CA TYR A 469 5.61 -38.26 10.00
C TYR A 469 6.42 -37.01 9.72
N GLU A 470 7.10 -37.00 8.58
CA GLU A 470 7.81 -35.85 8.03
C GLU A 470 7.49 -35.72 6.54
N ILE A 471 7.00 -34.55 6.13
CA ILE A 471 6.66 -34.27 4.73
C ILE A 471 7.81 -33.54 4.06
N PHE A 472 8.13 -33.97 2.85
CA PHE A 472 9.12 -33.32 2.00
C PHE A 472 8.49 -32.84 0.69
N ARG A 473 9.02 -31.73 0.16
CA ARG A 473 8.66 -31.16 -1.13
C ARG A 473 9.90 -30.91 -1.98
N SER A 474 9.78 -31.07 -3.30
CA SER A 474 10.80 -30.70 -4.28
C SER A 474 10.18 -30.09 -5.54
N LEU A 475 10.95 -29.27 -6.25
CA LEU A 475 10.66 -28.81 -7.61
C LEU A 475 11.16 -29.79 -8.68
N ALA A 476 12.04 -30.73 -8.31
CA ALA A 476 12.61 -31.76 -9.17
C ALA A 476 12.06 -33.14 -8.81
N ASN A 477 11.90 -33.99 -9.81
CA ASN A 477 11.48 -35.36 -9.57
C ASN A 477 12.63 -36.16 -8.91
N LYS A 478 12.34 -36.89 -7.83
CA LYS A 478 13.27 -37.80 -7.12
C LYS A 478 14.50 -37.18 -6.44
N GLU A 479 14.77 -35.89 -6.58
CA GLU A 479 15.95 -35.22 -6.03
C GLU A 479 15.58 -33.91 -5.30
N ASN A 480 16.50 -33.37 -4.49
CA ASN A 480 16.39 -32.04 -3.85
C ASN A 480 15.13 -31.83 -2.99
N PHE A 481 14.73 -32.86 -2.24
CA PHE A 481 13.60 -32.78 -1.32
C PHE A 481 13.96 -31.97 -0.06
N GLU A 482 13.22 -30.90 0.18
CA GLU A 482 13.27 -30.09 1.38
C GLU A 482 12.18 -30.53 2.38
N SER A 483 12.50 -30.55 3.66
CA SER A 483 11.56 -30.88 4.73
C SER A 483 10.63 -29.69 4.97
N LEU A 484 9.32 -29.89 4.83
CA LEU A 484 8.30 -28.87 5.09
C LEU A 484 7.88 -28.84 6.56
N ASP A 485 7.63 -30.02 7.13
CA ASP A 485 7.20 -30.17 8.51
C ASP A 485 7.60 -31.53 9.07
N LYS A 486 7.91 -31.56 10.36
CA LYS A 486 8.43 -32.71 11.11
C LYS A 486 7.55 -32.97 12.33
N ASN A 487 7.42 -34.24 12.69
CA ASN A 487 6.66 -34.69 13.86
C ASN A 487 5.14 -34.55 13.69
N ILE A 488 4.63 -34.70 12.47
CA ILE A 488 3.19 -34.76 12.22
C ILE A 488 2.66 -36.07 12.83
N ASN A 489 1.60 -35.97 13.62
CA ASN A 489 0.92 -37.12 14.26
C ASN A 489 -0.40 -37.47 13.58
N GLU A 490 -0.94 -36.54 12.80
CA GLU A 490 -2.15 -36.72 11.99
C GLU A 490 -1.81 -37.46 10.69
N ASN A 491 -2.84 -37.91 9.97
CA ASN A 491 -2.70 -38.61 8.71
C ASN A 491 -3.00 -37.72 7.49
N GLU A 492 -2.97 -36.41 7.72
CA GLU A 492 -3.15 -35.36 6.72
C GLU A 492 -2.18 -34.20 6.98
N TYR A 493 -1.89 -33.44 5.92
CA TYR A 493 -1.06 -32.24 5.96
C TYR A 493 -1.50 -31.27 4.87
N ILE A 494 -1.63 -29.99 5.21
CA ILE A 494 -1.95 -28.93 4.24
C ILE A 494 -0.69 -28.10 3.96
N ASP A 495 -0.27 -28.04 2.69
CA ASP A 495 0.85 -27.19 2.29
C ASP A 495 0.35 -25.79 1.90
N PHE A 496 0.34 -24.89 2.88
CA PHE A 496 0.03 -23.46 2.67
C PHE A 496 1.14 -22.68 1.96
N SER A 497 2.33 -23.26 1.82
CA SER A 497 3.51 -22.60 1.26
C SER A 497 3.71 -22.87 -0.24
N ALA A 498 2.90 -23.77 -0.83
CA ALA A 498 2.95 -24.11 -2.25
C ALA A 498 2.57 -22.89 -3.11
N GLN A 499 3.51 -22.42 -3.93
CA GLN A 499 3.30 -21.26 -4.80
C GLN A 499 2.62 -21.65 -6.11
N LYS A 500 1.83 -20.72 -6.67
CA LYS A 500 1.23 -20.86 -8.00
C LYS A 500 2.31 -20.95 -9.09
N GLY A 501 1.97 -21.60 -10.20
CA GLY A 501 2.86 -21.76 -11.35
C GLY A 501 3.90 -22.88 -11.26
N PHE A 502 4.10 -23.47 -10.09
CA PHE A 502 5.10 -24.53 -9.90
C PHE A 502 4.50 -25.94 -10.01
N LYS A 503 5.35 -26.85 -10.48
CA LYS A 503 5.14 -28.30 -10.33
C LYS A 503 5.92 -28.77 -9.11
N TYR A 504 5.21 -29.33 -8.15
CA TYR A 504 5.78 -29.87 -6.93
C TYR A 504 5.72 -31.39 -6.90
N PHE A 505 6.74 -31.99 -6.31
CA PHE A 505 6.84 -33.40 -5.98
C PHE A 505 6.87 -33.53 -4.46
N TYR A 506 6.08 -34.44 -3.90
CA TYR A 506 6.00 -34.68 -2.46
C TYR A 506 6.35 -36.12 -2.13
N LYS A 507 7.03 -36.30 -1.00
CA LYS A 507 7.19 -37.62 -0.36
C LYS A 507 6.97 -37.48 1.14
N LEU A 508 6.52 -38.57 1.75
CA LEU A 508 6.33 -38.70 3.17
C LEU A 508 7.39 -39.66 3.72
N ARG A 509 8.04 -39.29 4.83
CA ARG A 509 8.90 -40.18 5.61
C ARG A 509 8.19 -40.53 6.91
N THR A 510 8.09 -41.81 7.18
CA THR A 510 7.58 -42.33 8.46
C THR A 510 8.77 -42.73 9.32
N HIS A 511 8.95 -42.06 10.45
CA HIS A 511 9.98 -42.35 11.44
C HIS A 511 9.39 -43.27 12.50
N TYR A 512 10.05 -44.40 12.75
CA TYR A 512 9.65 -45.39 13.75
C TYR A 512 10.60 -45.30 14.95
N GLU A 513 10.04 -45.15 16.15
CA GLU A 513 10.84 -45.03 17.36
C GLU A 513 11.78 -46.24 17.52
N SER A 514 13.08 -45.97 17.61
CA SER A 514 14.16 -46.97 17.68
C SER A 514 14.26 -47.98 16.53
N SER A 515 13.50 -47.82 15.42
CA SER A 515 13.45 -48.80 14.30
C SER A 515 13.79 -48.21 12.93
N GLY A 516 14.14 -46.93 12.83
CA GLY A 516 14.57 -46.27 11.59
C GLY A 516 13.43 -45.53 10.86
N PHE A 517 13.45 -45.53 9.52
CA PHE A 517 12.45 -44.81 8.73
C PHE A 517 12.12 -45.52 7.40
N THR A 518 10.96 -45.20 6.84
CA THR A 518 10.54 -45.60 5.48
C THR A 518 10.00 -44.41 4.69
N ASP A 519 10.30 -44.33 3.40
CA ASP A 519 9.75 -43.31 2.49
C ASP A 519 8.51 -43.86 1.74
N SER A 520 7.54 -42.99 1.47
CA SER A 520 6.36 -43.28 0.65
C SER A 520 6.67 -43.31 -0.85
N ASN A 521 5.64 -43.58 -1.67
CA ASN A 521 5.63 -43.17 -3.08
C ASN A 521 5.78 -41.63 -3.21
N ILE A 522 6.28 -41.19 -4.36
CA ILE A 522 6.30 -39.77 -4.72
C ILE A 522 5.01 -39.44 -5.46
N VAL A 523 4.33 -38.39 -5.02
CA VAL A 523 3.18 -37.80 -5.74
C VAL A 523 3.59 -36.45 -6.31
N SER A 524 2.94 -36.02 -7.38
CA SER A 524 3.22 -34.71 -7.99
C SER A 524 1.94 -33.96 -8.31
N ILE A 525 2.02 -32.64 -8.25
CA ILE A 525 0.93 -31.75 -8.65
C ILE A 525 1.47 -30.52 -9.35
N ILE A 526 0.72 -30.05 -10.35
CA ILE A 526 0.95 -28.77 -11.02
C ILE A 526 -0.04 -27.78 -10.42
N MET A 527 0.46 -26.70 -9.80
CA MET A 527 -0.38 -25.65 -9.25
C MET A 527 -1.02 -24.82 -10.37
N ASN A 528 -2.11 -24.12 -10.09
CA ASN A 528 -2.70 -23.17 -11.05
C ASN A 528 -1.64 -22.12 -11.41
N PRO A 529 -1.64 -21.59 -12.65
CA PRO A 529 -0.69 -20.54 -13.02
C PRO A 529 -0.88 -19.30 -12.14
N GLU A 530 0.16 -18.49 -12.02
CA GLU A 530 0.01 -17.17 -11.42
C GLU A 530 -0.92 -16.32 -12.31
N LYS A 531 -1.88 -15.62 -11.68
CA LYS A 531 -2.82 -14.80 -12.45
C LYS A 531 -2.08 -13.62 -13.08
N PRO A 532 -2.38 -13.23 -14.33
CA PRO A 532 -1.83 -11.99 -14.88
C PRO A 532 -2.27 -10.82 -14.00
N HIS A 533 -1.33 -9.95 -13.68
CA HIS A 533 -1.58 -8.79 -12.82
C HIS A 533 -1.04 -7.53 -13.47
N SER A 534 -1.42 -6.38 -12.91
CA SER A 534 -1.07 -5.07 -13.48
C SER A 534 -1.52 -4.95 -14.94
N ILE A 535 -2.70 -5.50 -15.26
CA ILE A 535 -3.32 -5.36 -16.56
C ILE A 535 -3.76 -3.91 -16.77
N PHE A 536 -3.46 -3.36 -17.93
CA PHE A 536 -3.99 -2.07 -18.36
C PHE A 536 -4.24 -2.07 -19.87
N ALA A 537 -5.16 -1.22 -20.30
CA ALA A 537 -5.48 -1.01 -21.70
C ALA A 537 -5.16 0.43 -22.10
N LYS A 538 -4.64 0.62 -23.31
CA LYS A 538 -4.39 1.95 -23.91
C LYS A 538 -4.82 1.96 -25.38
N LEU A 539 -5.20 3.14 -25.88
CA LEU A 539 -5.53 3.34 -27.29
C LEU A 539 -4.28 3.68 -28.11
N THR A 540 -4.22 3.19 -29.34
CA THR A 540 -3.29 3.66 -30.37
C THR A 540 -3.87 4.86 -31.13
N PHE A 541 -3.04 5.53 -31.92
CA PHE A 541 -3.50 6.58 -32.84
C PHE A 541 -4.53 6.07 -33.86
N ASN A 542 -4.47 4.78 -34.21
CA ASN A 542 -5.42 4.12 -35.13
C ASN A 542 -6.69 3.59 -34.41
N ASN A 543 -6.90 3.97 -33.14
CA ASN A 543 -8.01 3.53 -32.31
C ASN A 543 -8.04 2.02 -32.01
N GLU A 544 -6.90 1.34 -32.13
CA GLU A 544 -6.73 -0.05 -31.71
C GLU A 544 -6.49 -0.09 -30.19
N VAL A 545 -6.89 -1.17 -29.53
CA VAL A 545 -6.70 -1.32 -28.08
C VAL A 545 -5.48 -2.21 -27.81
N ILE A 546 -4.46 -1.65 -27.17
CA ILE A 546 -3.33 -2.43 -26.65
C ILE A 546 -3.64 -2.82 -25.21
N ILE A 547 -3.70 -4.12 -24.95
CA ILE A 547 -3.79 -4.70 -23.60
C ILE A 547 -2.41 -5.18 -23.20
N GLU A 548 -1.89 -4.68 -22.08
CA GLU A 548 -0.58 -5.02 -21.52
C GLU A 548 -0.74 -5.52 -20.08
N TRP A 549 0.04 -6.52 -19.70
CA TRP A 549 0.08 -7.05 -18.33
C TRP A 549 1.51 -7.39 -17.93
N LYS A 550 1.74 -7.61 -16.63
CA LYS A 550 3.03 -8.09 -16.15
C LYS A 550 3.09 -9.62 -16.25
N LYS A 551 4.18 -10.11 -16.84
CA LYS A 551 4.48 -11.55 -16.94
C LYS A 551 4.93 -12.09 -15.58
N SER A 552 4.44 -13.28 -15.23
CA SER A 552 4.91 -14.06 -14.10
C SER A 552 6.29 -14.67 -14.35
N ILE A 553 7.20 -14.49 -13.39
CA ILE A 553 8.65 -14.73 -13.54
C ILE A 553 8.99 -16.22 -13.78
N ASN A 554 8.13 -17.13 -13.32
CA ASN A 554 8.45 -18.56 -13.23
C ASN A 554 7.81 -19.43 -14.30
N GLU A 555 7.12 -18.84 -15.29
CA GLU A 555 6.33 -19.59 -16.27
C GLU A 555 6.83 -19.32 -17.69
N SER A 556 7.81 -20.13 -18.13
CA SER A 556 8.35 -20.07 -19.48
C SER A 556 7.36 -20.56 -20.55
N ASP A 557 6.39 -21.40 -20.20
CA ASP A 557 5.50 -22.10 -21.15
C ASP A 557 4.01 -21.71 -21.02
N THR A 558 3.72 -20.56 -20.42
CA THR A 558 2.35 -20.08 -20.26
C THR A 558 1.85 -19.35 -21.50
N THR A 559 0.62 -19.68 -21.88
CA THR A 559 -0.16 -19.03 -22.94
C THR A 559 -1.20 -18.13 -22.31
N TYR A 560 -1.57 -17.06 -23.01
CA TYR A 560 -2.54 -16.10 -22.52
C TYR A 560 -3.72 -16.02 -23.50
N GLU A 561 -4.94 -16.26 -23.01
CA GLU A 561 -6.16 -15.97 -23.75
C GLU A 561 -6.69 -14.60 -23.34
N ILE A 562 -7.03 -13.75 -24.30
CA ILE A 562 -7.58 -12.42 -24.06
C ILE A 562 -9.07 -12.50 -24.31
N MET A 563 -9.84 -12.10 -23.30
CA MET A 563 -11.29 -12.12 -23.31
C MET A 563 -11.81 -10.68 -23.36
N THR A 564 -12.84 -10.44 -24.16
CA THR A 564 -13.45 -9.11 -24.38
C THR A 564 -14.97 -9.14 -24.20
N SER A 565 -15.55 -8.04 -23.70
CA SER A 565 -16.99 -7.83 -23.60
C SER A 565 -17.38 -6.36 -23.74
N PHE A 566 -18.63 -6.09 -24.11
CA PHE A 566 -19.25 -4.76 -24.06
C PHE A 566 -20.07 -4.53 -22.78
N GLU A 567 -20.20 -5.56 -21.94
CA GLU A 567 -20.89 -5.53 -20.66
C GLU A 567 -19.91 -5.89 -19.53
N ASN A 568 -20.03 -5.22 -18.38
CA ASN A 568 -19.18 -5.54 -17.24
C ASN A 568 -19.49 -6.94 -16.69
N ASP A 569 -18.46 -7.77 -16.48
CA ASP A 569 -18.54 -9.09 -15.84
C ASP A 569 -19.51 -10.10 -16.50
N LYS A 570 -19.89 -9.89 -17.75
CA LYS A 570 -20.84 -10.74 -18.48
C LYS A 570 -20.41 -10.94 -19.94
N ASN A 571 -20.86 -12.04 -20.54
CA ASN A 571 -20.82 -12.26 -22.00
C ASN A 571 -19.43 -12.14 -22.65
N PHE A 572 -18.35 -12.44 -21.91
CA PHE A 572 -17.01 -12.40 -22.46
C PHE A 572 -16.81 -13.41 -23.59
N LYS A 573 -16.17 -12.95 -24.66
CA LYS A 573 -15.79 -13.75 -25.82
C LYS A 573 -14.28 -13.66 -26.03
N LYS A 574 -13.69 -14.66 -26.66
CA LYS A 574 -12.26 -14.65 -26.98
C LYS A 574 -11.95 -13.57 -28.02
N ALA A 575 -11.13 -12.59 -27.64
CA ALA A 575 -10.59 -11.56 -28.53
C ALA A 575 -9.37 -12.10 -29.29
N GLY A 576 -8.56 -12.93 -28.63
CA GLY A 576 -7.37 -13.54 -29.21
C GLY A 576 -6.56 -14.32 -28.19
N GLU A 577 -5.35 -14.72 -28.58
CA GLU A 577 -4.41 -15.41 -27.72
C GLU A 577 -2.98 -15.00 -28.05
N THR A 578 -2.10 -15.11 -27.04
CA THR A 578 -0.68 -14.85 -27.23
C THR A 578 0.17 -15.93 -26.56
N TYR A 579 1.29 -16.26 -27.20
CA TYR A 579 2.26 -17.20 -26.69
C TYR A 579 3.46 -16.45 -26.13
N ARG A 580 3.73 -16.57 -24.83
CA ARG A 580 4.87 -15.95 -24.10
C ARG A 580 4.99 -14.42 -24.16
N LYS A 581 4.10 -13.73 -24.87
CA LYS A 581 4.00 -12.27 -24.93
C LYS A 581 3.09 -11.76 -23.81
N ASN A 582 3.41 -10.60 -23.26
CA ASN A 582 2.66 -9.95 -22.19
C ASN A 582 1.85 -8.75 -22.69
N SER A 583 1.58 -8.72 -24.00
CA SER A 583 0.76 -7.72 -24.66
C SER A 583 -0.05 -8.33 -25.79
N PHE A 584 -1.20 -7.75 -26.07
CA PHE A 584 -2.09 -8.09 -27.17
C PHE A 584 -2.67 -6.80 -27.76
N VAL A 585 -2.83 -6.76 -29.09
CA VAL A 585 -3.45 -5.63 -29.79
C VAL A 585 -4.78 -6.11 -30.37
N ASP A 586 -5.88 -5.55 -29.87
CA ASP A 586 -7.20 -5.76 -30.42
C ASP A 586 -7.45 -4.75 -31.54
N THR A 587 -7.27 -5.21 -32.78
CA THR A 587 -7.51 -4.44 -34.01
C THR A 587 -8.99 -4.42 -34.40
N ASN A 588 -9.84 -5.20 -33.73
CA ASN A 588 -11.27 -5.29 -33.99
C ASN A 588 -12.11 -4.52 -32.96
N ALA A 589 -11.46 -3.76 -32.07
CA ALA A 589 -12.10 -2.91 -31.10
C ALA A 589 -13.04 -1.92 -31.80
N LYS A 590 -14.32 -1.94 -31.42
CA LYS A 590 -15.33 -1.08 -32.05
C LYS A 590 -15.15 0.38 -31.59
N PRO A 591 -15.08 1.35 -32.51
CA PRO A 591 -15.05 2.78 -32.17
C PRO A 591 -16.27 3.23 -31.36
N GLY A 592 -16.08 4.20 -30.47
CA GLY A 592 -17.14 4.80 -29.66
C GLY A 592 -17.69 3.89 -28.56
N MET A 593 -17.05 2.76 -28.25
CA MET A 593 -17.54 1.78 -27.28
C MET A 593 -16.66 1.74 -26.03
N LYS A 594 -17.28 1.56 -24.87
CA LYS A 594 -16.65 1.06 -23.66
C LYS A 594 -16.53 -0.45 -23.76
N ILE A 595 -15.30 -0.96 -23.68
CA ILE A 595 -14.95 -2.36 -23.84
C ILE A 595 -14.23 -2.84 -22.58
N TYR A 596 -14.57 -4.04 -22.12
CA TYR A 596 -14.01 -4.70 -20.96
C TYR A 596 -13.11 -5.85 -21.40
N TYR A 597 -11.96 -5.99 -20.76
CA TYR A 597 -10.99 -7.05 -21.05
C TYR A 597 -10.53 -7.74 -19.77
N TYR A 598 -10.28 -9.04 -19.85
CA TYR A 598 -9.42 -9.75 -18.90
C TYR A 598 -8.53 -10.75 -19.65
N VAL A 599 -7.48 -11.20 -18.99
CA VAL A 599 -6.49 -12.13 -19.54
C VAL A 599 -6.49 -13.40 -18.70
N THR A 600 -6.58 -14.54 -19.36
CA THR A 600 -6.51 -15.87 -18.76
C THR A 600 -5.12 -16.46 -19.00
N ALA A 601 -4.35 -16.68 -17.94
CA ALA A 601 -3.11 -17.45 -18.01
C ALA A 601 -3.43 -18.94 -18.05
N ILE A 602 -2.79 -19.68 -18.96
CA ILE A 602 -2.93 -21.13 -19.12
C ILE A 602 -1.56 -21.78 -19.17
N ASN A 603 -1.30 -22.67 -18.21
CA ASN A 603 -0.05 -23.43 -18.17
C ASN A 603 -0.11 -24.70 -19.05
N ASN A 604 1.02 -25.40 -19.17
CA ASN A 604 1.13 -26.63 -19.97
C ASN A 604 0.24 -27.80 -19.50
N ALA A 605 -0.31 -27.73 -18.28
CA ALA A 605 -1.25 -28.70 -17.75
C ALA A 605 -2.72 -28.33 -18.04
N GLY A 606 -2.96 -27.23 -18.75
CA GLY A 606 -4.29 -26.71 -19.05
C GLY A 606 -4.98 -26.02 -17.88
N LYS A 607 -4.30 -25.78 -16.76
CA LYS A 607 -4.86 -25.04 -15.61
C LYS A 607 -4.92 -23.55 -15.93
N LYS A 608 -5.99 -22.90 -15.50
CA LYS A 608 -6.32 -21.51 -15.84
C LYS A 608 -6.33 -20.59 -14.61
N SER A 609 -5.95 -19.33 -14.81
CA SER A 609 -6.09 -18.25 -13.83
C SER A 609 -6.42 -16.94 -14.53
N ASP A 610 -7.51 -16.29 -14.14
CA ASP A 610 -7.97 -15.02 -14.72
C ASP A 610 -7.37 -13.81 -14.01
N SER A 611 -7.06 -12.77 -14.79
CA SER A 611 -6.70 -11.45 -14.27
C SER A 611 -7.92 -10.69 -13.73
N GLU A 612 -7.67 -9.52 -13.14
CA GLU A 612 -8.71 -8.53 -12.93
C GLU A 612 -9.26 -8.02 -14.29
N VAL A 613 -10.48 -7.51 -14.29
CA VAL A 613 -11.09 -6.88 -15.48
C VAL A 613 -10.62 -5.43 -15.59
N VAL A 614 -10.19 -5.02 -16.78
CA VAL A 614 -9.92 -3.61 -17.13
C VAL A 614 -10.94 -3.13 -18.16
N SER A 615 -11.25 -1.84 -18.16
CA SER A 615 -12.10 -1.23 -19.19
C SER A 615 -11.40 -0.07 -19.89
N ILE A 616 -11.72 0.13 -21.17
CA ILE A 616 -11.28 1.27 -21.96
C ILE A 616 -12.44 1.79 -22.80
N ILE A 617 -12.46 3.09 -23.08
CA ILE A 617 -13.43 3.72 -23.98
C ILE A 617 -12.67 4.09 -25.24
N THR A 618 -13.12 3.62 -26.40
CA THR A 618 -12.50 3.94 -27.70
C THR A 618 -12.97 5.31 -28.21
N ALA A 619 -12.16 5.96 -29.04
CA ALA A 619 -12.58 7.18 -29.73
C ALA A 619 -13.71 6.83 -30.71
N PRO A 620 -14.71 7.72 -30.89
CA PRO A 620 -15.81 7.48 -31.82
C PRO A 620 -15.36 7.63 -33.28
N ASN A 621 -16.16 7.08 -34.20
CA ASN A 621 -16.00 7.39 -35.62
C ASN A 621 -16.38 8.85 -35.89
N ALA A 622 -15.82 9.41 -36.97
CA ALA A 622 -16.24 10.72 -37.44
C ALA A 622 -17.73 10.69 -37.80
N PRO A 623 -18.52 11.70 -37.40
CA PRO A 623 -19.89 11.87 -37.88
C PRO A 623 -19.92 11.84 -39.41
N LYS A 624 -20.94 11.20 -39.97
CA LYS A 624 -21.12 11.09 -41.42
C LYS A 624 -22.33 11.92 -41.85
N ASN A 625 -22.40 12.19 -43.15
CA ASN A 625 -23.52 12.85 -43.78
C ASN A 625 -23.87 14.19 -43.12
N LEU A 626 -22.82 14.95 -42.74
CA LEU A 626 -23.00 16.35 -42.37
C LEU A 626 -23.65 17.05 -43.55
N ARG A 627 -24.77 17.69 -43.26
CA ARG A 627 -25.60 18.45 -44.18
C ARG A 627 -26.06 19.70 -43.46
N GLY A 628 -26.34 20.75 -44.21
CA GLY A 628 -26.89 21.95 -43.62
C GLY A 628 -27.71 22.73 -44.61
N VAL A 629 -28.63 23.51 -44.07
CA VAL A 629 -29.56 24.33 -44.83
C VAL A 629 -29.53 25.73 -44.24
N LEU A 630 -29.49 26.73 -45.11
CA LEU A 630 -29.72 28.12 -44.72
C LEU A 630 -31.21 28.30 -44.44
N ASP A 631 -31.54 28.74 -43.23
CA ASP A 631 -32.89 29.07 -42.80
C ASP A 631 -32.90 30.51 -42.29
N LYS A 632 -33.33 31.45 -43.14
CA LYS A 632 -33.32 32.91 -42.85
C LYS A 632 -31.92 33.40 -42.42
N ASN A 633 -31.75 33.69 -41.13
CA ASN A 633 -30.54 34.27 -40.54
C ASN A 633 -29.73 33.24 -39.74
N GLN A 634 -29.98 31.94 -39.94
CA GLN A 634 -29.25 30.86 -39.29
C GLN A 634 -28.89 29.74 -40.27
N ILE A 635 -27.87 28.98 -39.93
CA ILE A 635 -27.49 27.76 -40.64
C ILE A 635 -27.81 26.57 -39.74
N ILE A 636 -28.77 25.74 -40.16
CA ILE A 636 -29.13 24.50 -39.44
C ILE A 636 -28.26 23.37 -39.98
N LEU A 637 -27.45 22.77 -39.13
CA LEU A 637 -26.56 21.65 -39.40
C LEU A 637 -27.18 20.37 -38.84
N ASN A 638 -27.14 19.30 -39.62
CA ASN A 638 -27.59 17.97 -39.25
C ASN A 638 -26.54 16.93 -39.67
N TRP A 639 -26.37 15.87 -38.90
CA TRP A 639 -25.48 14.76 -39.24
C TRP A 639 -26.08 13.43 -38.77
N ASP A 640 -25.43 12.31 -39.08
CA ASP A 640 -25.86 11.01 -38.59
C ASP A 640 -25.34 10.76 -37.16
N ASP A 641 -26.19 10.17 -36.32
CA ASP A 641 -25.80 9.70 -35.00
C ASP A 641 -24.65 8.69 -35.08
N VAL A 642 -23.72 8.78 -34.12
CA VAL A 642 -22.56 7.91 -34.05
C VAL A 642 -22.82 6.83 -33.00
N PRO A 643 -22.83 5.53 -33.37
CA PRO A 643 -23.14 4.45 -32.44
C PRO A 643 -22.20 4.44 -31.22
N SER A 644 -22.76 4.36 -30.02
CA SER A 644 -22.01 4.30 -28.76
C SER A 644 -22.81 3.59 -27.66
N ASN A 645 -22.11 2.98 -26.69
CA ASN A 645 -22.67 2.46 -25.44
C ASN A 645 -22.26 3.35 -24.23
N THR A 646 -21.77 4.55 -24.49
CA THR A 646 -21.39 5.57 -23.50
C THR A 646 -21.88 6.94 -23.97
N ASP A 647 -21.81 7.94 -23.10
CA ASP A 647 -22.14 9.32 -23.47
C ASP A 647 -21.23 9.81 -24.62
N ILE A 648 -21.87 10.21 -25.72
CA ILE A 648 -21.24 10.83 -26.88
C ILE A 648 -21.63 12.31 -26.95
N LYS A 649 -20.68 13.15 -27.33
CA LYS A 649 -20.86 14.58 -27.51
C LYS A 649 -20.31 15.02 -28.86
N TYR A 650 -20.87 16.09 -29.42
CA TYR A 650 -20.42 16.66 -30.68
C TYR A 650 -19.83 18.06 -30.46
N GLU A 651 -18.88 18.39 -31.32
CA GLU A 651 -18.21 19.68 -31.42
C GLU A 651 -18.34 20.17 -32.85
N VAL A 652 -19.00 21.31 -33.05
CA VAL A 652 -19.18 21.93 -34.36
C VAL A 652 -18.09 22.98 -34.54
N ARG A 653 -17.40 22.91 -35.68
CA ARG A 653 -16.32 23.85 -36.01
C ARG A 653 -16.59 24.51 -37.36
N ARG A 654 -16.21 25.78 -37.46
CA ARG A 654 -16.51 26.66 -38.60
C ARG A 654 -15.23 27.36 -39.07
N SER A 655 -15.10 27.55 -40.38
CA SER A 655 -14.06 28.37 -41.01
C SER A 655 -14.64 29.18 -42.16
N GLN A 656 -13.99 30.29 -42.52
CA GLN A 656 -14.30 31.07 -43.74
C GLN A 656 -13.48 30.60 -44.95
N ILE A 657 -12.51 29.72 -44.72
CA ILE A 657 -11.61 29.19 -45.76
C ILE A 657 -11.83 27.68 -45.84
N SER A 658 -12.03 27.15 -47.05
CA SER A 658 -12.15 25.70 -47.26
C SER A 658 -10.87 25.00 -46.79
N CYS A 659 -11.02 23.94 -46.01
CA CYS A 659 -9.89 23.24 -45.38
C CYS A 659 -8.97 24.17 -44.54
N GLY A 660 -9.49 25.31 -44.10
CA GLY A 660 -8.76 26.28 -43.28
C GLY A 660 -8.66 25.89 -41.81
N GLU A 661 -8.15 26.79 -40.98
CA GLU A 661 -8.25 26.63 -39.52
C GLU A 661 -9.71 26.81 -39.10
N TYR A 662 -10.30 25.78 -38.49
CA TYR A 662 -11.66 25.85 -37.97
C TYR A 662 -11.67 26.28 -36.51
N GLU A 663 -12.50 27.26 -36.20
CA GLU A 663 -12.84 27.67 -34.85
C GLU A 663 -13.98 26.81 -34.31
N THR A 664 -13.91 26.44 -33.04
CA THR A 664 -15.00 25.74 -32.36
C THR A 664 -16.08 26.75 -31.99
N ILE A 665 -17.27 26.61 -32.57
CA ILE A 665 -18.40 27.52 -32.32
C ILE A 665 -19.36 26.98 -31.26
N GLU A 666 -19.44 25.66 -31.12
CA GLU A 666 -20.17 25.01 -30.04
C GLU A 666 -19.51 23.67 -29.69
N SER A 667 -19.55 23.33 -28.41
CA SER A 667 -19.02 22.09 -27.87
C SER A 667 -20.04 21.47 -26.92
N GLU A 668 -19.96 20.15 -26.74
CA GLU A 668 -20.81 19.42 -25.78
C GLU A 668 -22.28 19.22 -26.23
N ILE A 669 -22.53 19.30 -27.55
CA ILE A 669 -23.84 18.98 -28.16
C ILE A 669 -24.13 17.49 -27.98
N THR A 670 -25.36 17.13 -27.60
CA THR A 670 -25.77 15.73 -27.36
C THR A 670 -26.70 15.17 -28.42
N THR A 671 -27.20 16.02 -29.31
CA THR A 671 -28.07 15.68 -30.45
C THR A 671 -27.30 15.74 -31.77
N SER A 672 -27.83 15.13 -32.82
CA SER A 672 -27.23 15.17 -34.17
C SER A 672 -27.63 16.40 -34.99
N GLU A 673 -27.89 17.52 -34.32
CA GLU A 673 -28.37 18.77 -34.90
C GLU A 673 -27.81 19.98 -34.13
N TYR A 674 -27.51 21.06 -34.86
CA TYR A 674 -27.08 22.34 -34.30
C TYR A 674 -27.47 23.50 -35.22
N ALA A 675 -27.89 24.64 -34.65
CA ALA A 675 -28.19 25.87 -35.39
C ALA A 675 -27.13 26.93 -35.11
N ASP A 676 -26.41 27.37 -36.14
CA ASP A 676 -25.49 28.50 -36.05
C ASP A 676 -26.24 29.82 -36.29
N LEU A 677 -26.35 30.62 -35.22
CA LEU A 677 -27.03 31.92 -35.20
C LEU A 677 -26.09 33.10 -35.48
N ASN A 678 -24.77 32.89 -35.44
CA ASN A 678 -23.77 33.96 -35.48
C ASN A 678 -23.12 34.06 -36.86
N ILE A 679 -23.93 34.20 -37.90
CA ILE A 679 -23.50 34.24 -39.31
C ILE A 679 -23.60 35.67 -39.86
N ASN A 680 -22.59 36.11 -40.61
CA ASN A 680 -22.62 37.38 -41.33
C ASN A 680 -23.23 37.20 -42.72
N PRO A 681 -23.91 38.21 -43.29
CA PRO A 681 -24.44 38.16 -44.65
C PRO A 681 -23.33 38.06 -45.70
N GLU A 682 -23.63 37.45 -46.84
CA GLU A 682 -22.72 37.28 -47.99
C GLU A 682 -21.38 36.55 -47.73
N GLU A 683 -21.23 35.98 -46.55
CA GLU A 683 -20.07 35.19 -46.17
C GLU A 683 -20.26 33.71 -46.52
N LYS A 684 -19.16 33.07 -46.94
CA LYS A 684 -19.14 31.63 -47.19
C LYS A 684 -18.51 30.92 -46.00
N TYR A 685 -19.29 30.05 -45.37
CA TYR A 685 -18.84 29.27 -44.22
C TYR A 685 -18.63 27.80 -44.57
N TYR A 686 -17.58 27.22 -44.00
CA TYR A 686 -17.24 25.81 -44.09
C TYR A 686 -17.38 25.17 -42.72
N TYR A 687 -18.14 24.08 -42.64
CA TYR A 687 -18.45 23.41 -41.37
C TYR A 687 -17.93 21.97 -41.36
N VAL A 688 -17.44 21.57 -40.18
CA VAL A 688 -17.12 20.18 -39.84
C VAL A 688 -17.61 19.87 -38.44
N VAL A 689 -17.94 18.60 -38.19
CA VAL A 689 -18.36 18.14 -36.86
C VAL A 689 -17.43 17.03 -36.39
N ILE A 690 -17.07 17.08 -35.11
CA ILE A 690 -16.26 16.07 -34.43
C ILE A 690 -17.12 15.40 -33.37
N ALA A 691 -17.09 14.07 -33.28
CA ALA A 691 -17.64 13.32 -32.17
C ALA A 691 -16.58 13.13 -31.07
N LYS A 692 -17.02 13.12 -29.82
CA LYS A 692 -16.17 13.05 -28.63
C LYS A 692 -16.76 12.09 -27.62
N THR A 693 -15.92 11.18 -27.12
CA THR A 693 -16.19 10.38 -25.92
C THR A 693 -15.10 10.68 -24.88
N LYS A 694 -15.19 10.09 -23.68
CA LYS A 694 -14.08 10.11 -22.71
C LYS A 694 -12.81 9.44 -23.25
N GLY A 695 -12.92 8.60 -24.29
CA GLY A 695 -11.81 7.91 -24.94
C GLY A 695 -11.01 8.78 -25.92
N GLY A 696 -11.58 9.89 -26.40
CA GLY A 696 -10.93 10.78 -27.35
C GLY A 696 -11.91 11.43 -28.32
N LYS A 697 -11.35 12.17 -29.28
CA LYS A 697 -12.08 12.83 -30.37
C LYS A 697 -11.97 12.01 -31.66
N SER A 698 -13.00 12.04 -32.50
CA SER A 698 -12.94 11.53 -33.86
C SER A 698 -12.14 12.47 -34.77
N HIS A 699 -11.92 12.05 -36.01
CA HIS A 699 -11.60 12.97 -37.10
C HIS A 699 -12.81 13.86 -37.43
N ASN A 700 -12.57 14.90 -38.24
CA ASN A 700 -13.64 15.74 -38.80
C ASN A 700 -14.59 14.89 -39.66
N SER A 701 -15.88 15.24 -39.65
CA SER A 701 -16.85 14.79 -40.64
C SER A 701 -16.47 15.21 -42.07
N ASN A 702 -17.30 14.88 -43.05
CA ASN A 702 -17.26 15.57 -44.33
C ASN A 702 -17.43 17.09 -44.12
N GLU A 703 -16.66 17.90 -44.84
CA GLU A 703 -16.84 19.34 -44.89
C GLU A 703 -18.08 19.66 -45.74
N ILE A 704 -18.88 20.63 -45.29
CA ILE A 704 -19.89 21.27 -46.14
C ILE A 704 -19.62 22.75 -46.24
N SER A 705 -20.00 23.36 -47.37
CA SER A 705 -19.94 24.80 -47.55
C SER A 705 -21.33 25.36 -47.72
N ILE A 706 -21.66 26.42 -46.97
CA ILE A 706 -22.93 27.12 -47.07
C ILE A 706 -22.63 28.60 -47.26
N GLN A 707 -23.19 29.18 -48.32
CA GLN A 707 -23.23 30.62 -48.52
C GLN A 707 -24.33 31.15 -47.60
N SER A 708 -24.00 32.09 -46.71
CA SER A 708 -25.02 32.81 -45.95
C SER A 708 -25.87 33.67 -46.90
N HIS A 709 -27.02 34.14 -46.44
CA HIS A 709 -27.96 34.90 -47.28
C HIS A 709 -27.25 36.04 -48.00
N LEU A 710 -27.63 36.30 -49.26
CA LEU A 710 -27.39 37.63 -49.85
C LEU A 710 -27.96 38.63 -48.87
N GLY A 711 -27.19 39.66 -48.53
CA GLY A 711 -27.62 40.65 -47.55
C GLY A 711 -28.90 41.32 -47.98
N GLU A 712 -30.05 40.74 -47.63
CA GLU A 712 -31.21 41.54 -47.25
C GLU A 712 -30.79 42.17 -45.92
N HIS A 713 -29.97 43.22 -46.05
CA HIS A 713 -29.57 44.10 -44.98
C HIS A 713 -30.80 44.38 -44.15
N LEU A 714 -30.72 44.15 -42.84
CA LEU A 714 -31.81 44.42 -41.90
C LEU A 714 -32.47 45.74 -42.32
N PRO A 715 -33.74 45.70 -42.79
CA PRO A 715 -34.42 46.87 -43.29
C PRO A 715 -34.34 47.96 -42.24
N SER A 716 -34.23 49.21 -42.71
CA SER A 716 -34.13 50.41 -41.90
C SER A 716 -34.80 50.26 -40.53
N SER A 717 -34.06 50.51 -39.45
CA SER A 717 -34.59 50.36 -38.10
C SER A 717 -35.17 51.68 -37.59
N LEU A 718 -36.16 51.59 -36.72
CA LEU A 718 -36.69 52.75 -36.00
C LEU A 718 -36.14 52.77 -34.58
N ARG A 719 -35.53 53.88 -34.18
CA ARG A 719 -35.02 54.10 -32.83
C ARG A 719 -35.87 55.16 -32.13
N THR A 720 -36.35 54.87 -30.93
CA THR A 720 -37.01 55.87 -30.08
C THR A 720 -36.13 56.20 -28.89
N THR A 721 -35.87 57.47 -28.63
CA THR A 721 -35.09 57.95 -27.49
C THR A 721 -35.97 58.76 -26.54
N LEU A 722 -36.08 58.32 -25.30
CA LEU A 722 -36.77 59.04 -24.22
C LEU A 722 -35.74 59.75 -23.35
N GLY A 723 -35.87 61.06 -23.17
CA GLY A 723 -34.93 61.87 -22.39
C GLY A 723 -35.60 62.78 -21.37
N VAL A 724 -34.92 63.13 -20.28
CA VAL A 724 -35.31 64.23 -19.37
C VAL A 724 -34.19 65.27 -19.36
N ARG A 725 -34.51 66.54 -19.62
CA ARG A 725 -33.56 67.65 -19.66
C ARG A 725 -33.80 68.59 -18.46
N TYR A 726 -32.71 69.13 -17.91
CA TYR A 726 -32.74 70.26 -16.99
C TYR A 726 -31.95 71.39 -17.63
N LEU A 727 -32.64 72.49 -17.92
CA LEU A 727 -32.13 73.62 -18.69
C LEU A 727 -31.98 74.83 -17.80
N THR A 728 -30.88 75.55 -17.96
CA THR A 728 -30.71 76.93 -17.48
C THR A 728 -30.60 77.83 -18.70
N LEU A 729 -31.30 78.95 -18.71
CA LEU A 729 -31.26 79.94 -19.78
C LEU A 729 -30.81 81.27 -19.16
N LYS A 730 -29.68 81.79 -19.61
CA LYS A 730 -29.19 83.10 -19.17
C LYS A 730 -29.61 84.15 -20.19
N GLU A 731 -30.30 85.19 -19.72
CA GLU A 731 -30.69 86.33 -20.53
C GLU A 731 -29.95 87.56 -20.04
N THR A 732 -29.41 88.36 -20.96
CA THR A 732 -28.72 89.61 -20.64
C THR A 732 -29.53 90.77 -21.19
N ASN A 733 -30.17 91.51 -20.30
CA ASN A 733 -30.91 92.70 -20.68
C ASN A 733 -29.93 93.85 -20.98
N LEU A 734 -29.82 94.21 -22.25
CA LEU A 734 -28.92 95.27 -22.72
C LEU A 734 -29.28 96.67 -22.21
N GLN A 735 -30.53 96.95 -21.84
CA GLN A 735 -30.95 98.25 -21.33
C GLN A 735 -30.53 98.48 -19.88
N ARG A 736 -30.39 97.42 -19.07
CA ARG A 736 -29.99 97.48 -17.65
C ARG A 736 -28.60 96.92 -17.37
N ASN A 737 -27.94 96.32 -18.37
CA ASN A 737 -26.68 95.58 -18.22
C ASN A 737 -26.75 94.52 -17.08
N SER A 738 -27.89 93.84 -16.97
CA SER A 738 -28.16 92.81 -15.95
C SER A 738 -28.34 91.45 -16.60
N THR A 739 -27.76 90.40 -16.02
CA THR A 739 -27.93 89.01 -16.49
C THR A 739 -28.74 88.21 -15.47
N TYR A 740 -29.78 87.52 -15.95
CA TYR A 740 -30.63 86.65 -15.13
C TYR A 740 -30.61 85.22 -15.65
N ALA A 741 -30.62 84.26 -14.74
CA ALA A 741 -30.75 82.84 -15.07
C ALA A 741 -32.20 82.39 -14.83
N LEU A 742 -32.78 81.75 -15.83
CA LEU A 742 -34.08 81.12 -15.81
C LEU A 742 -33.86 79.62 -15.87
N ASN A 743 -34.29 78.90 -14.84
CA ASN A 743 -34.10 77.46 -14.78
C ASN A 743 -35.42 76.78 -15.16
N SER A 744 -35.34 75.60 -15.77
CA SER A 744 -36.51 74.75 -16.03
C SER A 744 -36.68 73.70 -14.93
N VAL A 745 -37.88 73.13 -14.85
CA VAL A 745 -38.10 71.87 -14.16
C VAL A 745 -37.68 70.69 -15.05
N ALA A 746 -37.83 69.46 -14.57
CA ALA A 746 -37.59 68.25 -15.36
C ALA A 746 -38.43 68.28 -16.65
N SER A 747 -37.75 68.46 -17.78
CA SER A 747 -38.35 68.69 -19.10
C SER A 747 -38.21 67.43 -19.96
N PRO A 748 -39.24 66.58 -20.06
CA PRO A 748 -39.18 65.35 -20.84
C PRO A 748 -39.11 65.61 -22.34
N SER A 749 -38.45 64.70 -23.06
CA SER A 749 -38.26 64.72 -24.50
C SER A 749 -38.43 63.33 -25.07
N ILE A 750 -38.95 63.27 -26.30
CA ILE A 750 -39.04 62.05 -27.11
C ILE A 750 -38.48 62.33 -28.49
N LEU A 751 -37.55 61.50 -28.95
CA LEU A 751 -37.03 61.51 -30.31
C LEU A 751 -37.35 60.20 -31.01
N VAL A 752 -37.59 60.26 -32.32
CA VAL A 752 -37.74 59.11 -33.19
C VAL A 752 -36.82 59.26 -34.39
N ASP A 753 -35.92 58.30 -34.58
CA ASP A 753 -34.96 58.26 -35.66
C ASP A 753 -35.27 57.09 -36.59
N HIS A 754 -35.30 57.36 -37.88
CA HIS A 754 -35.21 56.34 -38.92
C HIS A 754 -33.73 56.14 -39.27
N ILE A 755 -33.23 54.93 -39.00
CA ILE A 755 -31.83 54.55 -39.21
C ILE A 755 -31.74 53.71 -40.47
N HIS A 756 -30.93 54.16 -41.40
CA HIS A 756 -30.61 53.40 -42.60
C HIS A 756 -29.19 52.86 -42.50
N ASN A 757 -29.07 51.54 -42.55
CA ASN A 757 -27.81 50.82 -42.48
C ASN A 757 -27.28 50.60 -43.90
N TRP A 758 -26.22 51.32 -44.26
CA TRP A 758 -25.58 51.17 -45.57
C TRP A 758 -24.54 50.06 -45.58
N GLN A 759 -23.80 49.91 -44.47
CA GLN A 759 -22.78 48.89 -44.21
C GLN A 759 -22.72 48.61 -42.70
N ASP A 760 -22.10 47.50 -42.28
CA ASP A 760 -21.94 47.13 -40.86
C ASP A 760 -21.25 48.22 -40.01
N ASN A 761 -20.45 49.07 -40.64
CA ASN A 761 -19.70 50.14 -39.99
C ASN A 761 -20.14 51.55 -40.40
N PHE A 762 -21.20 51.70 -41.21
CA PHE A 762 -21.67 53.00 -41.69
C PHE A 762 -23.19 53.09 -41.72
N ILE A 763 -23.73 54.00 -40.92
CA ILE A 763 -25.16 54.27 -40.82
C ILE A 763 -25.45 55.74 -41.11
N THR A 764 -26.63 56.01 -41.64
CA THR A 764 -27.22 57.36 -41.67
C THR A 764 -28.51 57.35 -40.90
N PHE A 765 -28.83 58.44 -40.22
CA PHE A 765 -30.06 58.58 -39.47
C PHE A 765 -30.72 59.92 -39.80
N ILE A 766 -32.04 59.91 -39.80
CA ILE A 766 -32.87 61.11 -39.87
C ILE A 766 -33.97 60.96 -38.83
N GLY A 767 -34.14 61.98 -38.01
CA GLY A 767 -35.03 61.91 -36.87
C GLY A 767 -35.62 63.25 -36.51
N GLY A 768 -36.61 63.18 -35.64
CA GLY A 768 -37.26 64.36 -35.09
C GLY A 768 -37.86 64.05 -33.73
N GLY A 769 -38.05 65.10 -32.95
CA GLY A 769 -38.50 64.96 -31.58
C GLY A 769 -39.27 66.16 -31.07
N VAL A 770 -39.80 65.98 -29.88
CA VAL A 770 -40.48 67.04 -29.12
C VAL A 770 -39.90 67.09 -27.72
N LEU A 771 -39.51 68.29 -27.29
CA LEU A 771 -39.14 68.62 -25.93
C LEU A 771 -40.28 69.41 -25.28
N TYR A 772 -40.81 68.91 -24.16
CA TYR A 772 -41.72 69.67 -23.31
C TYR A 772 -40.90 70.48 -22.31
N LEU A 773 -40.82 71.78 -22.52
CA LEU A 773 -40.11 72.73 -21.69
C LEU A 773 -41.08 73.40 -20.70
N ASP A 774 -40.76 73.36 -19.41
CA ASP A 774 -41.48 74.11 -18.37
C ASP A 774 -40.49 74.91 -17.52
N MET A 775 -40.58 76.24 -17.63
CA MET A 775 -39.70 77.17 -16.93
C MET A 775 -40.17 77.40 -15.49
N MET A 776 -39.23 77.37 -14.54
CA MET A 776 -39.50 77.78 -13.17
C MET A 776 -39.90 79.26 -13.12
N GLN A 777 -40.79 79.58 -12.18
CA GLN A 777 -41.25 80.95 -11.98
C GLN A 777 -40.05 81.86 -11.64
N SER A 778 -39.88 82.92 -12.43
CA SER A 778 -38.86 83.92 -12.15
C SER A 778 -39.25 84.72 -10.90
N PRO A 779 -38.31 84.98 -9.97
CA PRO A 779 -38.58 85.79 -8.78
C PRO A 779 -38.75 87.28 -9.10
N ILE A 780 -38.40 87.71 -10.32
CA ILE A 780 -38.32 89.14 -10.72
C ILE A 780 -39.28 89.44 -11.87
N TYR A 781 -39.49 88.47 -12.76
CA TYR A 781 -40.28 88.66 -13.98
C TYR A 781 -41.59 87.89 -13.98
N ILE A 782 -42.66 88.55 -14.41
CA ILE A 782 -43.92 87.93 -14.78
C ILE A 782 -43.76 87.39 -16.21
N MET A 783 -43.83 86.06 -16.35
CA MET A 783 -43.79 85.36 -17.62
C MET A 783 -45.23 84.98 -18.04
N PRO A 784 -45.73 85.49 -19.18
CA PRO A 784 -47.09 85.21 -19.64
C PRO A 784 -47.25 83.75 -20.09
N ASN A 785 -46.20 83.15 -20.65
CA ASN A 785 -46.14 81.73 -20.97
C ASN A 785 -44.84 81.13 -20.43
N ARG A 786 -44.94 79.97 -19.76
CA ARG A 786 -43.79 79.24 -19.17
C ARG A 786 -43.63 77.83 -19.74
N GLN A 787 -44.64 77.32 -20.45
CA GLN A 787 -44.72 75.95 -20.95
C GLN A 787 -44.72 75.94 -22.48
N PHE A 788 -43.82 75.14 -23.07
CA PHE A 788 -43.61 75.08 -24.51
C PHE A 788 -43.40 73.65 -24.98
N TYR A 789 -43.89 73.36 -26.19
CA TYR A 789 -43.50 72.17 -26.96
C TYR A 789 -42.53 72.63 -28.04
N LEU A 790 -41.29 72.20 -27.95
CA LEU A 790 -40.21 72.57 -28.86
C LEU A 790 -39.92 71.40 -29.78
N PHE A 791 -39.93 71.66 -31.09
CA PHE A 791 -39.65 70.65 -32.10
C PHE A 791 -38.16 70.64 -32.46
N GLU A 792 -37.58 69.45 -32.57
CA GLU A 792 -36.22 69.24 -33.07
C GLU A 792 -36.26 68.33 -34.30
N GLY A 793 -35.44 68.64 -35.29
CA GLY A 793 -35.26 67.81 -36.48
C GLY A 793 -33.78 67.68 -36.78
N HIS A 794 -33.30 66.47 -37.01
CA HIS A 794 -31.87 66.24 -37.21
C HIS A 794 -31.60 65.13 -38.20
N PHE A 795 -30.42 65.18 -38.82
CA PHE A 795 -29.91 64.08 -39.62
C PHE A 795 -28.40 63.98 -39.43
N GLY A 796 -27.87 62.78 -39.63
CA GLY A 796 -26.45 62.56 -39.44
C GLY A 796 -25.97 61.25 -40.01
N ALA A 797 -24.65 61.07 -39.89
CA ALA A 797 -23.97 59.87 -40.28
C ALA A 797 -23.02 59.43 -39.16
N GLU A 798 -22.89 58.13 -38.99
CA GLU A 798 -21.99 57.52 -38.01
C GLU A 798 -21.14 56.46 -38.68
N TYR A 799 -19.84 56.46 -38.33
CA TYR A 799 -18.86 55.52 -38.83
C TYR A 799 -18.13 54.83 -37.68
N GLN A 800 -18.21 53.51 -37.62
CA GLN A 800 -17.53 52.67 -36.63
C GLN A 800 -16.15 52.26 -37.15
N THR A 801 -15.11 52.52 -36.36
CA THR A 801 -13.74 52.09 -36.69
C THR A 801 -13.43 50.72 -36.07
N PRO A 802 -12.42 50.00 -36.59
CA PRO A 802 -11.95 48.73 -36.01
C PRO A 802 -11.34 48.84 -34.60
N MET A 803 -11.02 50.05 -34.12
CA MET A 803 -10.33 50.28 -32.84
C MET A 803 -11.29 50.64 -31.70
N ASN A 804 -12.53 50.15 -31.72
CA ASN A 804 -13.56 50.46 -30.73
C ASN A 804 -13.90 51.96 -30.60
N ILE A 805 -13.53 52.76 -31.60
CA ILE A 805 -13.85 54.19 -31.72
C ILE A 805 -14.93 54.35 -32.78
N TYR A 806 -15.89 55.23 -32.56
CA TYR A 806 -16.82 55.66 -33.60
C TYR A 806 -16.88 57.18 -33.72
N LEU A 807 -17.17 57.63 -34.93
CA LEU A 807 -17.23 59.03 -35.31
C LEU A 807 -18.65 59.33 -35.78
N ARG A 808 -19.24 60.40 -35.27
CA ARG A 808 -20.58 60.84 -35.67
C ARG A 808 -20.55 62.31 -36.06
N ALA A 809 -21.18 62.63 -37.19
CA ALA A 809 -21.46 63.99 -37.63
C ALA A 809 -22.97 64.16 -37.75
N GLU A 810 -23.52 65.19 -37.12
CA GLU A 810 -24.95 65.42 -36.99
C GLU A 810 -25.26 66.90 -37.25
N MET A 811 -26.32 67.16 -38.01
CA MET A 811 -26.84 68.49 -38.25
C MET A 811 -28.28 68.55 -37.74
N SER A 812 -28.60 69.52 -36.89
CA SER A 812 -29.93 69.72 -36.33
C SER A 812 -30.54 71.06 -36.75
N LEU A 813 -31.85 71.13 -36.65
CA LEU A 813 -32.70 72.31 -36.76
C LEU A 813 -33.68 72.29 -35.59
N ASP A 814 -33.40 73.13 -34.60
CA ASP A 814 -34.06 73.08 -33.30
C ASP A 814 -34.87 74.36 -33.07
N GLN A 815 -36.11 74.20 -32.61
CA GLN A 815 -36.93 75.30 -32.17
C GLN A 815 -36.56 75.66 -30.73
N GLU A 816 -36.18 76.92 -30.50
CA GLU A 816 -35.90 77.45 -29.16
C GLU A 816 -36.85 78.62 -28.84
N ILE A 817 -36.93 78.95 -27.54
CA ILE A 817 -37.68 80.10 -27.03
C ILE A 817 -36.70 81.06 -26.36
N VAL A 818 -36.72 82.30 -26.84
CA VAL A 818 -36.00 83.41 -26.24
C VAL A 818 -37.01 84.28 -25.51
N TYR A 819 -36.68 84.69 -24.29
CA TYR A 819 -37.46 85.67 -23.56
C TYR A 819 -36.86 87.07 -23.73
N GLN A 820 -37.72 88.07 -23.86
CA GLN A 820 -37.40 89.48 -23.94
C GLN A 820 -38.08 90.25 -22.81
N SER A 821 -37.36 91.11 -22.09
CA SER A 821 -38.00 92.05 -21.16
C SER A 821 -38.79 93.11 -21.92
N VAL A 822 -40.09 93.22 -21.63
CA VAL A 822 -40.99 94.26 -22.14
C VAL A 822 -41.53 95.04 -20.95
N GLY A 823 -41.01 96.25 -20.69
CA GLY A 823 -41.38 97.05 -19.51
C GLY A 823 -40.56 96.73 -18.25
N TYR A 824 -41.11 97.02 -17.05
CA TYR A 824 -40.33 97.00 -15.80
C TYR A 824 -40.06 95.59 -15.26
N ASN A 825 -41.06 94.70 -15.26
CA ASN A 825 -41.03 93.36 -14.63
C ASN A 825 -41.73 92.28 -15.48
N THR A 826 -41.94 92.47 -16.78
CA THR A 826 -42.67 91.52 -17.65
C THR A 826 -41.76 91.01 -18.76
N MET A 827 -41.80 89.70 -19.05
CA MET A 827 -41.12 89.10 -20.20
C MET A 827 -42.12 88.79 -21.31
N GLN A 828 -41.71 88.90 -22.56
CA GLN A 828 -42.40 88.41 -23.74
C GLN A 828 -41.58 87.26 -24.31
N ASP A 829 -42.22 86.18 -24.72
CA ASP A 829 -41.61 85.03 -25.38
C ASP A 829 -41.57 85.20 -26.90
N GLN A 830 -40.49 84.74 -27.52
CA GLN A 830 -40.33 84.67 -28.97
C GLN A 830 -39.68 83.34 -29.36
N SER A 831 -40.27 82.66 -30.36
CA SER A 831 -39.69 81.45 -30.94
C SER A 831 -38.64 81.78 -32.00
N VAL A 832 -37.52 81.06 -31.97
CA VAL A 832 -36.42 81.14 -32.93
C VAL A 832 -35.99 79.74 -33.37
N TYR A 833 -35.39 79.63 -34.56
CA TYR A 833 -34.82 78.38 -35.05
C TYR A 833 -33.29 78.46 -35.07
N ILE A 834 -32.64 77.42 -34.57
CA ILE A 834 -31.18 77.29 -34.52
C ILE A 834 -30.77 76.07 -35.32
N SER A 835 -29.68 76.21 -36.08
CA SER A 835 -29.02 75.07 -36.70
C SER A 835 -27.72 74.75 -35.99
N ASP A 836 -27.55 73.49 -35.56
CA ASP A 836 -26.32 73.02 -34.97
C ASP A 836 -25.61 72.03 -35.88
N LEU A 837 -24.28 72.09 -35.86
CA LEU A 837 -23.40 71.08 -36.45
C LEU A 837 -22.58 70.45 -35.33
N LYS A 838 -22.82 69.18 -35.05
CA LYS A 838 -22.21 68.41 -33.97
C LYS A 838 -21.24 67.36 -34.53
N PHE A 839 -20.01 67.36 -34.03
CA PHE A 839 -19.00 66.35 -34.28
C PHE A 839 -18.69 65.59 -33.00
N LEU A 840 -18.93 64.28 -33.00
CA LEU A 840 -18.81 63.42 -31.83
C LEU A 840 -17.78 62.31 -32.08
N VAL A 841 -16.98 62.02 -31.06
CA VAL A 841 -16.10 60.87 -30.98
C VAL A 841 -16.51 60.04 -29.76
N GLY A 842 -16.78 58.75 -29.98
CA GLY A 842 -17.08 57.81 -28.91
C GLY A 842 -16.04 56.69 -28.82
N TYR A 843 -15.74 56.25 -27.61
CA TYR A 843 -14.82 55.15 -27.32
C TYR A 843 -15.48 54.09 -26.44
N THR A 844 -15.39 52.83 -26.86
CA THR A 844 -15.87 51.67 -26.09
C THR A 844 -14.75 51.15 -25.21
N PHE A 845 -14.85 51.35 -23.90
CA PHE A 845 -13.80 50.99 -22.93
C PHE A 845 -14.09 49.69 -22.17
N PHE A 846 -15.27 49.11 -22.34
CA PHE A 846 -15.66 47.86 -21.69
C PHE A 846 -16.57 47.04 -22.61
N THR A 847 -16.31 45.74 -22.70
CA THR A 847 -17.17 44.78 -23.40
C THR A 847 -17.09 43.44 -22.68
N GLU A 848 -18.22 42.97 -22.13
CA GLU A 848 -18.32 41.64 -21.51
C GLU A 848 -19.65 41.00 -21.88
N LYS A 849 -19.60 39.83 -22.52
CA LYS A 849 -20.76 39.16 -23.11
C LYS A 849 -21.56 40.15 -23.96
N ASN A 850 -22.79 40.46 -23.56
CA ASN A 850 -23.72 41.32 -24.27
C ASN A 850 -23.73 42.77 -23.76
N LEU A 851 -22.81 43.20 -22.89
CA LEU A 851 -22.79 44.57 -22.34
C LEU A 851 -21.61 45.37 -22.87
N LYS A 852 -21.85 46.63 -23.23
CA LYS A 852 -20.87 47.60 -23.69
C LYS A 852 -20.96 48.87 -22.85
N ALA A 853 -19.82 49.44 -22.46
CA ALA A 853 -19.78 50.78 -21.84
C ALA A 853 -18.93 51.72 -22.71
N GLN A 854 -19.46 52.93 -22.92
CA GLN A 854 -18.92 53.89 -23.87
C GLN A 854 -18.83 55.28 -23.25
N ALA A 855 -17.76 55.99 -23.60
CA ALA A 855 -17.55 57.39 -23.28
C ALA A 855 -17.56 58.20 -24.58
N GLU A 856 -18.26 59.33 -24.57
CA GLU A 856 -18.43 60.20 -25.74
C GLU A 856 -17.98 61.62 -25.42
N GLY A 857 -17.38 62.27 -26.41
CA GLY A 857 -17.11 63.70 -26.41
C GLY A 857 -17.52 64.31 -27.74
N ALA A 858 -18.24 65.43 -27.69
CA ALA A 858 -18.69 66.14 -28.88
C ALA A 858 -18.39 67.64 -28.82
N PHE A 859 -18.21 68.20 -30.00
CA PHE A 859 -18.07 69.63 -30.28
C PHE A 859 -19.26 70.10 -31.12
N ILE A 860 -19.85 71.22 -30.74
CA ILE A 860 -21.07 71.77 -31.36
C ILE A 860 -20.79 73.18 -31.87
N LEU A 861 -21.15 73.43 -33.13
CA LEU A 861 -21.13 74.74 -33.77
C LEU A 861 -22.57 75.17 -34.06
N SER A 862 -23.03 76.27 -33.47
CA SER A 862 -24.42 76.72 -33.55
C SER A 862 -24.56 77.99 -34.39
N SER A 863 -25.61 78.07 -35.20
CA SER A 863 -25.95 79.26 -36.00
C SER A 863 -27.46 79.53 -36.00
N PRO A 864 -27.92 80.72 -35.57
CA PRO A 864 -29.33 81.08 -35.65
C PRO A 864 -29.73 81.38 -37.10
N LEU A 865 -30.77 80.72 -37.62
CA LEU A 865 -31.18 80.87 -39.03
C LEU A 865 -31.93 82.18 -39.31
N SER A 866 -32.49 82.80 -38.27
CA SER A 866 -33.43 83.91 -38.43
C SER A 866 -32.77 85.29 -38.52
N TYR A 867 -31.47 85.46 -38.23
CA TYR A 867 -30.83 86.79 -38.18
C TYR A 867 -29.31 86.71 -38.45
N GLN A 868 -28.77 87.73 -39.15
CA GLN A 868 -27.37 87.93 -39.61
C GLN A 868 -26.31 86.87 -39.19
N ILE A 869 -25.69 86.19 -40.18
CA ILE A 869 -24.71 85.08 -40.11
C ILE A 869 -23.40 85.40 -39.32
N ASN A 870 -23.29 86.55 -38.64
CA ASN A 870 -22.04 87.01 -38.04
C ASN A 870 -21.75 86.48 -36.62
N ASN A 871 -22.62 85.66 -36.01
CA ASN A 871 -22.44 85.14 -34.66
C ASN A 871 -22.56 83.60 -34.62
N PHE A 872 -21.43 82.90 -34.49
CA PHE A 872 -21.41 81.46 -34.21
C PHE A 872 -21.36 81.20 -32.70
N GLY A 873 -22.19 80.28 -32.23
CA GLY A 873 -22.10 79.71 -30.89
C GLY A 873 -21.16 78.51 -30.86
N LEU A 874 -20.56 78.26 -29.69
CA LEU A 874 -19.72 77.07 -29.45
C LEU A 874 -20.28 76.28 -28.27
N GLY A 875 -20.30 74.97 -28.42
CA GLY A 875 -20.75 74.03 -27.39
C GLY A 875 -19.90 72.77 -27.31
N TYR A 876 -20.01 72.08 -26.18
CA TYR A 876 -19.36 70.81 -25.89
C TYR A 876 -20.35 69.88 -25.19
N GLU A 877 -20.24 68.58 -25.47
CA GLU A 877 -21.05 67.56 -24.81
C GLU A 877 -20.15 66.39 -24.41
N GLY A 878 -20.38 65.86 -23.21
CA GLY A 878 -19.75 64.65 -22.71
C GLY A 878 -20.81 63.67 -22.24
N ALA A 879 -20.68 62.40 -22.60
CA ALA A 879 -21.63 61.37 -22.20
C ALA A 879 -20.95 60.08 -21.77
N ILE A 880 -21.62 59.36 -20.87
CA ILE A 880 -21.32 57.96 -20.56
C ILE A 880 -22.59 57.17 -20.79
N LYS A 881 -22.48 56.09 -21.58
CA LYS A 881 -23.60 55.19 -21.85
C LYS A 881 -23.21 53.72 -21.68
N VAL A 882 -24.20 52.93 -21.31
CA VAL A 882 -24.13 51.47 -21.24
C VAL A 882 -25.18 50.91 -22.18
N SER A 883 -24.76 50.02 -23.08
CA SER A 883 -25.59 49.45 -24.15
C SER A 883 -25.55 47.93 -24.13
N GLN A 884 -26.65 47.29 -24.55
CA GLN A 884 -26.68 45.83 -24.75
C GLN A 884 -26.43 45.48 -26.23
N GLN A 885 -25.62 44.46 -26.51
CA GLN A 885 -24.99 44.17 -27.81
C GLN A 885 -25.96 43.92 -28.99
N ASN A 886 -27.27 43.73 -28.73
CA ASN A 886 -28.31 43.64 -29.77
C ASN A 886 -29.10 44.95 -29.95
N SER A 887 -28.59 46.09 -29.47
CA SER A 887 -29.16 47.43 -29.63
C SER A 887 -30.62 47.60 -29.14
N ALA A 888 -31.12 46.66 -28.35
CA ALA A 888 -32.49 46.69 -27.86
C ALA A 888 -32.72 47.80 -26.82
N PHE A 889 -31.70 48.12 -26.01
CA PHE A 889 -31.72 49.31 -25.19
C PHE A 889 -30.34 49.89 -24.87
N ASP A 890 -30.28 51.23 -24.80
CA ASP A 890 -29.15 52.00 -24.27
C ASP A 890 -29.60 52.80 -23.05
N ILE A 891 -28.79 52.87 -21.99
CA ILE A 891 -28.99 53.77 -20.86
C ILE A 891 -27.73 54.63 -20.67
N GLY A 892 -27.90 55.94 -20.68
CA GLY A 892 -26.77 56.86 -20.53
C GLY A 892 -27.10 58.15 -19.83
N GLY A 893 -26.08 58.75 -19.22
CA GLY A 893 -26.10 60.09 -18.67
C GLY A 893 -25.28 61.03 -19.56
N ARG A 894 -25.88 62.15 -19.98
CA ARG A 894 -25.18 63.19 -20.75
C ARG A 894 -25.06 64.48 -19.95
N LEU A 895 -23.89 65.10 -20.01
CA LEU A 895 -23.63 66.47 -19.58
C LEU A 895 -23.33 67.30 -20.82
N TYR A 896 -24.10 68.35 -21.05
CA TYR A 896 -23.86 69.26 -22.16
C TYR A 896 -23.63 70.69 -21.66
N TYR A 897 -22.87 71.46 -22.43
CA TYR A 897 -22.67 72.89 -22.27
C TYR A 897 -22.75 73.53 -23.66
N SER A 898 -23.72 74.41 -23.90
CA SER A 898 -23.80 75.16 -25.15
C SER A 898 -23.93 76.65 -24.88
N ASN A 899 -23.13 77.48 -25.55
CA ASN A 899 -23.14 78.93 -25.41
C ASN A 899 -23.47 79.58 -26.76
N ARG A 900 -24.66 80.18 -26.84
CA ARG A 900 -25.21 80.70 -28.10
C ARG A 900 -25.64 82.16 -27.95
N ASN A 901 -25.08 83.01 -28.80
CA ASN A 901 -25.47 84.42 -28.89
C ASN A 901 -26.61 84.58 -29.90
N ILE A 902 -27.82 84.78 -29.42
CA ILE A 902 -29.01 85.00 -30.27
C ILE A 902 -29.29 86.49 -30.35
N ILE A 903 -29.30 87.02 -31.57
CA ILE A 903 -29.72 88.39 -31.86
C ILE A 903 -31.05 88.32 -32.58
N ALA A 904 -32.14 88.70 -31.91
CA ALA A 904 -33.46 88.88 -32.50
C ALA A 904 -33.82 90.38 -32.51
N PRO A 905 -34.83 90.83 -33.28
CA PRO A 905 -35.24 92.24 -33.30
C PRO A 905 -35.58 92.68 -31.88
N ASN A 906 -34.82 93.65 -31.35
CA ASN A 906 -34.94 94.21 -30.00
C ASN A 906 -34.47 93.31 -28.83
N VAL A 907 -33.78 92.18 -29.10
CA VAL A 907 -33.23 91.26 -28.06
C VAL A 907 -31.82 90.80 -28.42
N LYS A 908 -30.87 90.90 -27.48
CA LYS A 908 -29.63 90.09 -27.53
C LYS A 908 -29.64 89.18 -26.30
N SER A 909 -29.72 87.87 -26.53
CA SER A 909 -29.67 86.86 -25.47
C SER A 909 -28.43 86.00 -25.62
N ASN A 910 -27.83 85.59 -24.52
CA ASN A 910 -26.73 84.63 -24.51
C ASN A 910 -27.15 83.37 -23.76
N ILE A 911 -27.69 82.41 -24.49
CA ILE A 911 -28.21 81.17 -23.92
C ILE A 911 -27.03 80.28 -23.55
N ILE A 912 -26.92 79.96 -22.27
CA ILE A 912 -25.97 78.99 -21.74
C ILE A 912 -26.75 77.79 -21.23
N GLU A 913 -26.82 76.75 -22.05
CA GLU A 913 -27.52 75.51 -21.75
C GLU A 913 -26.58 74.54 -21.03
N TYR A 914 -26.95 74.06 -19.85
CA TYR A 914 -26.28 72.91 -19.22
C TYR A 914 -27.29 72.05 -18.46
N GLY A 915 -27.14 70.73 -18.57
CA GLY A 915 -28.09 69.79 -18.01
C GLY A 915 -27.58 68.36 -17.91
N ILE A 916 -28.31 67.54 -17.15
CA ILE A 916 -28.16 66.09 -17.12
C ILE A 916 -29.28 65.50 -17.96
N MET A 917 -28.94 64.63 -18.91
CA MET A 917 -29.91 63.87 -19.69
C MET A 917 -29.77 62.38 -19.41
N GLY A 918 -30.81 61.77 -18.86
CA GLY A 918 -30.98 60.32 -18.83
C GLY A 918 -31.70 59.89 -20.10
N GLN A 919 -31.11 59.00 -20.90
CA GLN A 919 -31.74 58.51 -22.14
C GLN A 919 -31.98 57.01 -22.11
N ILE A 920 -33.14 56.58 -22.62
CA ILE A 920 -33.41 55.19 -23.01
C ILE A 920 -33.69 55.17 -24.51
N SER A 921 -32.82 54.52 -25.29
CA SER A 921 -33.04 54.30 -26.72
C SER A 921 -33.49 52.87 -26.96
N ILE A 922 -34.56 52.64 -27.72
CA ILE A 922 -35.08 51.29 -28.04
C ILE A 922 -35.17 51.15 -29.57
N GLU A 923 -34.61 50.05 -30.10
CA GLU A 923 -34.83 49.67 -31.50
C GLU A 923 -36.11 48.86 -31.64
N LEU A 924 -37.05 49.35 -32.45
CA LEU A 924 -38.42 48.83 -32.56
C LEU A 924 -38.58 47.69 -33.59
N GLY A 925 -37.47 47.14 -34.08
CA GLY A 925 -37.43 46.04 -35.06
C GLY A 925 -37.25 46.51 -36.51
N ASN A 926 -37.15 45.55 -37.42
CA ASN A 926 -37.00 45.76 -38.86
C ASN A 926 -38.37 46.06 -39.49
N GLN A 927 -38.43 46.97 -40.45
CA GLN A 927 -39.64 47.19 -41.28
C GLN A 927 -39.81 46.17 -42.40
#